data_AF-A0A951X025-F1
#
_entry.id   AF-A0A951X025-F1
#
_cell.length_a   1.000
_cell.length_b   1.000
_cell.length_c   1.000
_cell.angle_alpha   90.00
_cell.angle_beta   90.00
_cell.angle_gamma   90.00
#
_symmetry.space_group_name_H-M   'P 1'
#
loop_
_entity.id
_entity.type
_entity.pdbx_description
1 polymer ?
#
loop_
_entity_poly.entity_id
_entity_poly.type
_entity_poly.pdbx_seq_one_letter_code
_entity_poly.pdbx_strand_id
1 'polypeptide(L)'
;MHAHDRARALAAALWLFLLLVLVYLLGYSGVVHAVDEISALSVTETMLLGQGFHVNQMEWDQARTPPQNSAGVDGNLYSKKGIGPSLLALPFFWLGKQSAGAGAVQLTLLAGALVTALAAVAMFYLGLALGYTLPVALAGGLALGLATPLWPYARTLFSESLAALGLAVALWGAAAFRHNFLPGTRSLLLASAGLAVMVLAKSSNGVVLPLFGLYMLYVWLAERRTGLTAATVARESVAFGVPVGLAVAITLGYNYVRFRTLFGFPLEPYELFNTPPLTGLAGLLLSPGKGILWYMPLAWLTPFFVRSWRAGRRMPDFALALAAVAALVALYALWYDWPGGRSWGPRMIVPAVPVVAMLAYPALEWLLAPRRWRAARIAAAAVLVLSVVVQLPGVLVNFERQEGLDMQAGASFSQLLWDVTWSPLVTYWRHIRTASMDPLWAQPYLAEQPAMEAGLLLAAGAGAVTLVFALRRWRKGRQPWSWLGISATATVMLAAGLVLAAGPDPRWDEHSAVREDNAALLELVESQARAGDLVLLDLVDGSDAPRRTGLWLNQAPLQPYLGWRRKAEMDGAAGERLQLWLAPYRRVWLALQATDEGDPASTTERWLNRHAYAGRRGWIGSQRYVEYLLPAAQSAAYAQEGPFTFGDAAQLARYAVTADAAGFRIDLEWNAVLPSARFSVQALDAAGTLVAQVDGVPGSTPGGLSDRIGLAATSGVGAVILKVYLAADGTVAPVVGPGGGAAVEYLSLAVAGAK
;
A
#
# COMPACT_ATOMS: atom_id res chain seq x y z
N MET A 1 -9.56 -38.62 13.23
CA MET A 1 -8.08 -38.59 13.16
C MET A 1 -7.50 -38.82 14.54
N HIS A 2 -6.70 -39.88 14.72
CA HIS A 2 -6.00 -40.17 15.98
C HIS A 2 -4.96 -39.09 16.31
N ALA A 3 -4.56 -38.96 17.58
CA ALA A 3 -3.60 -37.94 18.02
C ALA A 3 -2.27 -38.00 17.24
N HIS A 4 -1.80 -39.22 16.93
CA HIS A 4 -0.60 -39.43 16.12
C HIS A 4 -0.73 -38.86 14.70
N ASP A 5 -1.85 -39.11 14.02
CA ASP A 5 -2.10 -38.57 12.67
C ASP A 5 -2.21 -37.04 12.67
N ARG A 6 -2.78 -36.46 13.74
CA ARG A 6 -2.86 -35.00 13.91
C ARG A 6 -1.48 -34.38 14.02
N ALA A 7 -0.59 -34.96 14.82
CA ALA A 7 0.78 -34.48 14.95
C ALA A 7 1.55 -34.58 13.62
N ARG A 8 1.36 -35.67 12.86
CA ARG A 8 1.98 -35.84 11.54
C ARG A 8 1.46 -34.84 10.50
N ALA A 9 0.15 -34.56 10.51
CA ALA A 9 -0.44 -33.57 9.62
C ALA A 9 0.02 -32.15 9.97
N LEU A 10 0.09 -31.81 11.26
CA LEU A 10 0.61 -30.52 11.71
C LEU A 10 2.08 -30.31 11.31
N ALA A 11 2.92 -31.33 11.49
CA ALA A 11 4.32 -31.26 11.05
C ALA A 11 4.44 -31.07 9.53
N ALA A 12 3.57 -31.72 8.74
CA ALA A 12 3.55 -31.53 7.28
C ALA A 12 3.06 -30.14 6.88
N ALA A 13 2.05 -29.60 7.56
CA ALA A 13 1.55 -28.25 7.34
C ALA A 13 2.62 -27.19 7.68
N LEU A 14 3.31 -27.33 8.81
CA LEU A 14 4.40 -26.42 9.20
C LEU A 14 5.58 -26.52 8.23
N TRP A 15 5.93 -27.74 7.79
CA TRP A 15 6.95 -27.93 6.77
C TRP A 15 6.57 -27.25 5.44
N LEU A 16 5.33 -27.43 4.98
CA LEU A 16 4.81 -26.81 3.77
C LEU A 16 4.84 -25.29 3.86
N PHE A 17 4.36 -24.74 5.00
CA PHE A 17 4.38 -23.31 5.26
C PHE A 17 5.80 -22.75 5.18
N LEU A 18 6.74 -23.31 5.95
CA LEU A 18 8.12 -22.85 5.99
C LEU A 18 8.82 -22.98 4.63
N LEU A 19 8.59 -24.07 3.91
CA LEU A 19 9.13 -24.23 2.56
C LEU A 19 8.62 -23.15 1.61
N LEU A 20 7.32 -22.88 1.60
CA LEU A 20 6.75 -21.90 0.69
C LEU A 20 7.16 -20.48 1.06
N VAL A 21 7.16 -20.12 2.35
CA VAL A 21 7.69 -18.81 2.79
C VAL A 21 9.14 -18.67 2.34
N LEU A 22 9.99 -19.68 2.55
CA LEU A 22 11.38 -19.64 2.10
C LEU A 22 11.50 -19.42 0.59
N VAL A 23 10.70 -20.13 -0.22
CA VAL A 23 10.67 -19.96 -1.68
C VAL A 23 10.17 -18.58 -2.09
N TYR A 24 9.15 -18.04 -1.42
CA TYR A 24 8.61 -16.71 -1.73
C TYR A 24 9.55 -15.58 -1.33
N LEU A 25 10.32 -15.75 -0.25
CA LEU A 25 11.38 -14.81 0.13
C LEU A 25 12.48 -14.71 -0.93
N LEU A 26 12.72 -15.77 -1.72
CA LEU A 26 13.61 -15.68 -2.90
C LEU A 26 13.02 -14.82 -4.02
N GLY A 27 11.72 -14.56 -4.03
CA GLY A 27 11.06 -13.63 -4.95
C GLY A 27 10.81 -12.25 -4.35
N TYR A 28 11.30 -11.98 -3.13
CA TYR A 28 11.06 -10.72 -2.43
C TYR A 28 11.71 -9.55 -3.16
N SER A 29 10.93 -8.51 -3.44
CA SER A 29 11.36 -7.33 -4.18
C SER A 29 11.85 -6.19 -3.28
N GLY A 30 11.26 -6.02 -2.09
CA GLY A 30 11.49 -4.84 -1.24
C GLY A 30 10.85 -3.53 -1.76
N VAL A 31 10.17 -3.57 -2.91
CA VAL A 31 9.50 -2.42 -3.54
C VAL A 31 8.07 -2.78 -3.95
N VAL A 32 7.18 -1.78 -3.96
CA VAL A 32 5.81 -1.94 -4.49
C VAL A 32 5.82 -2.11 -6.00
N HIS A 33 4.86 -2.86 -6.53
CA HIS A 33 4.71 -3.12 -7.97
C HIS A 33 3.61 -2.28 -8.61
N ALA A 34 2.65 -1.78 -7.83
CA ALA A 34 1.53 -1.00 -8.37
C ALA A 34 1.00 0.06 -7.40
N VAL A 35 0.38 1.10 -7.98
CA VAL A 35 -0.27 2.18 -7.24
C VAL A 35 -1.40 1.68 -6.34
N ASP A 36 -2.04 0.57 -6.70
CA ASP A 36 -3.02 -0.12 -5.86
C ASP A 36 -2.47 -0.44 -4.45
N GLU A 37 -1.19 -0.82 -4.36
CA GLU A 37 -0.53 -1.16 -3.10
C GLU A 37 -0.22 0.10 -2.29
N ILE A 38 0.26 1.16 -2.95
CA ILE A 38 0.47 2.47 -2.32
C ILE A 38 -0.85 2.99 -1.74
N SER A 39 -1.95 2.88 -2.49
CA SER A 39 -3.29 3.25 -2.03
C SER A 39 -3.73 2.48 -0.78
N ALA A 40 -3.51 1.17 -0.73
CA ALA A 40 -3.82 0.37 0.45
C ALA A 40 -2.96 0.76 1.66
N LEU A 41 -1.66 1.01 1.44
CA LEU A 41 -0.71 1.43 2.48
C LEU A 41 -0.98 2.85 2.99
N SER A 42 -1.41 3.76 2.12
CA SER A 42 -1.81 5.12 2.51
C SER A 42 -3.01 5.10 3.45
N VAL A 43 -4.00 4.22 3.21
CA VAL A 43 -5.10 4.01 4.18
C VAL A 43 -4.56 3.47 5.51
N THR A 44 -3.62 2.51 5.47
CA THR A 44 -2.98 1.98 6.68
C THR A 44 -2.28 3.08 7.48
N GLU A 45 -1.54 3.97 6.82
CA GLU A 45 -0.84 5.09 7.43
C GLU A 45 -1.81 6.09 8.09
N THR A 46 -2.88 6.50 7.40
CA THR A 46 -3.85 7.44 7.99
C THR A 46 -4.64 6.84 9.15
N MET A 47 -4.88 5.52 9.13
CA MET A 47 -5.46 4.83 10.27
C MET A 47 -4.53 4.89 11.50
N LEU A 48 -3.23 4.69 11.31
CA LEU A 48 -2.23 4.78 12.39
C LEU A 48 -2.05 6.22 12.90
N LEU A 49 -2.19 7.21 12.02
CA LEU A 49 -2.21 8.63 12.38
C LEU A 49 -3.50 9.08 13.09
N GLY A 50 -4.52 8.23 13.17
CA GLY A 50 -5.82 8.60 13.73
C GLY A 50 -6.63 9.55 12.85
N GLN A 51 -6.31 9.65 11.55
CA GLN A 51 -6.92 10.55 10.58
C GLN A 51 -8.04 9.90 9.77
N GLY A 52 -8.48 8.71 10.16
CA GLY A 52 -9.52 7.95 9.46
C GLY A 52 -8.95 7.19 8.26
N PHE A 53 -9.56 7.33 7.09
CA PHE A 53 -9.32 6.47 5.93
C PHE A 53 -8.96 7.22 4.64
N HIS A 54 -8.73 8.54 4.73
CA HIS A 54 -8.41 9.33 3.55
C HIS A 54 -7.02 8.95 3.01
N VAL A 55 -6.75 9.33 1.76
CA VAL A 55 -5.47 9.12 1.08
C VAL A 55 -5.02 10.40 0.39
N ASN A 56 -5.26 11.55 1.04
CA ASN A 56 -4.90 12.88 0.53
C ASN A 56 -3.41 13.00 0.17
N GLN A 57 -2.53 12.20 0.79
CA GLN A 57 -1.12 12.12 0.41
C GLN A 57 -0.87 11.62 -1.02
N MET A 58 -1.89 11.03 -1.66
CA MET A 58 -1.88 10.58 -3.04
C MET A 58 -2.66 11.50 -3.99
N GLU A 59 -2.70 12.82 -3.74
CA GLU A 59 -3.38 13.75 -4.66
C GLU A 59 -2.88 13.62 -6.10
N TRP A 60 -1.58 13.37 -6.28
CA TRP A 60 -0.97 13.10 -7.58
C TRP A 60 -1.60 11.93 -8.35
N ASP A 61 -2.28 10.97 -7.71
CA ASP A 61 -2.96 9.87 -8.40
C ASP A 61 -4.17 10.36 -9.22
N GLN A 62 -4.71 11.54 -8.92
CA GLN A 62 -5.79 12.15 -9.72
C GLN A 62 -5.35 12.53 -11.14
N ALA A 63 -4.04 12.55 -11.40
CA ALA A 63 -3.46 12.70 -12.74
C ALA A 63 -3.55 11.43 -13.60
N ARG A 64 -3.78 10.27 -12.98
CA ARG A 64 -3.71 8.96 -13.64
C ARG A 64 -5.06 8.59 -14.23
N THR A 65 -5.03 7.73 -15.25
CA THR A 65 -6.24 7.20 -15.87
C THR A 65 -6.17 5.67 -15.93
N PRO A 66 -7.04 4.95 -15.22
CA PRO A 66 -7.94 5.43 -14.16
C PRO A 66 -7.20 5.81 -12.87
N PRO A 67 -7.69 6.80 -12.11
CA PRO A 67 -7.21 7.04 -10.75
C PRO A 67 -7.62 5.87 -9.85
N GLN A 68 -6.74 5.51 -8.91
CA GLN A 68 -6.97 4.46 -7.91
C GLN A 68 -7.68 4.98 -6.66
N ASN A 69 -7.77 6.31 -6.53
CA ASN A 69 -8.44 7.01 -5.45
C ASN A 69 -9.53 7.95 -6.00
N SER A 70 -10.60 8.17 -5.25
CA SER A 70 -11.71 9.04 -5.63
C SER A 70 -12.07 10.00 -4.51
N ALA A 71 -12.57 11.18 -4.87
CA ALA A 71 -13.09 12.13 -3.90
C ALA A 71 -14.33 11.59 -3.18
N GLY A 72 -14.37 11.75 -1.86
CA GLY A 72 -15.55 11.61 -1.03
C GLY A 72 -16.37 12.89 -0.99
N VAL A 73 -17.55 12.82 -0.37
CA VAL A 73 -18.46 13.97 -0.24
C VAL A 73 -17.90 15.08 0.67
N ASP A 74 -16.94 14.73 1.51
CA ASP A 74 -16.27 15.63 2.45
C ASP A 74 -15.04 16.30 1.82
N GLY A 75 -14.80 16.09 0.52
CA GLY A 75 -13.67 16.67 -0.23
C GLY A 75 -12.33 15.96 -0.01
N ASN A 76 -12.25 14.92 0.83
CA ASN A 76 -11.06 14.09 0.97
C ASN A 76 -10.97 13.05 -0.14
N LEU A 77 -9.76 12.58 -0.44
CA LEU A 77 -9.54 11.45 -1.33
C LEU A 77 -9.63 10.14 -0.56
N TYR A 78 -10.21 9.12 -1.16
CA TYR A 78 -10.35 7.79 -0.58
C TYR A 78 -9.96 6.70 -1.58
N SER A 79 -9.32 5.64 -1.09
CA SER A 79 -8.98 4.47 -1.90
C SER A 79 -10.23 3.83 -2.51
N LYS A 80 -10.16 3.36 -3.77
CA LYS A 80 -11.20 2.49 -4.37
C LYS A 80 -11.10 1.02 -3.90
N LYS A 81 -10.07 0.65 -3.13
CA LYS A 81 -9.82 -0.73 -2.71
C LYS A 81 -10.67 -1.14 -1.50
N GLY A 82 -10.75 -2.45 -1.25
CA GLY A 82 -11.32 -3.00 -0.02
C GLY A 82 -10.42 -2.72 1.18
N ILE A 83 -10.98 -2.72 2.39
CA ILE A 83 -10.22 -2.42 3.62
C ILE A 83 -9.27 -3.57 4.03
N GLY A 84 -9.50 -4.79 3.52
CA GLY A 84 -8.77 -6.00 3.90
C GLY A 84 -7.25 -5.91 3.79
N PRO A 85 -6.68 -5.48 2.64
CA PRO A 85 -5.23 -5.31 2.50
C PRO A 85 -4.66 -4.29 3.49
N SER A 86 -5.36 -3.18 3.74
CA SER A 86 -4.93 -2.17 4.72
C SER A 86 -4.94 -2.71 6.16
N LEU A 87 -5.94 -3.51 6.53
CA LEU A 87 -5.99 -4.17 7.84
C LEU A 87 -4.90 -5.22 8.00
N LEU A 88 -4.60 -5.98 6.95
CA LEU A 88 -3.50 -6.94 6.93
C LEU A 88 -2.14 -6.24 7.10
N ALA A 89 -1.99 -5.05 6.50
CA ALA A 89 -0.76 -4.27 6.54
C ALA A 89 -0.47 -3.66 7.91
N LEU A 90 -1.48 -3.26 8.69
CA LEU A 90 -1.34 -2.54 9.97
C LEU A 90 -0.20 -3.02 10.89
N PRO A 91 -0.12 -4.30 11.30
CA PRO A 91 0.90 -4.73 12.25
C PRO A 91 2.32 -4.63 11.68
N PHE A 92 2.50 -4.95 10.40
CA PHE A 92 3.82 -4.89 9.74
C PHE A 92 4.22 -3.45 9.46
N PHE A 93 3.28 -2.64 8.99
CA PHE A 93 3.52 -1.24 8.67
C PHE A 93 3.88 -0.44 9.93
N TRP A 94 3.14 -0.65 11.04
CA TRP A 94 3.46 -0.05 12.32
C TRP A 94 4.85 -0.46 12.81
N LEU A 95 5.17 -1.76 12.83
CA LEU A 95 6.51 -2.22 13.23
C LEU A 95 7.61 -1.61 12.37
N GLY A 96 7.38 -1.44 11.06
CA GLY A 96 8.37 -0.87 10.16
C GLY A 96 8.55 0.63 10.37
N LYS A 97 7.49 1.39 10.64
CA LYS A 97 7.56 2.81 11.05
C LYS A 97 8.33 3.01 12.37
N GLN A 98 8.34 2.01 13.26
CA GLN A 98 9.12 2.05 14.50
C GLN A 98 10.60 1.65 14.31
N SER A 99 10.97 1.12 13.15
CA SER A 99 12.29 0.55 12.91
C SER A 99 13.20 1.49 12.11
N ALA A 100 14.36 1.84 12.67
CA ALA A 100 15.39 2.54 11.93
C ALA A 100 15.98 1.59 10.85
N GLY A 101 15.82 1.94 9.57
CA GLY A 101 16.49 1.28 8.45
C GLY A 101 15.75 0.11 7.77
N ALA A 102 14.69 -0.45 8.37
CA ALA A 102 13.93 -1.56 7.75
C ALA A 102 12.82 -1.07 6.81
N GLY A 103 12.20 0.10 7.07
CA GLY A 103 11.14 0.67 6.25
C GLY A 103 9.77 0.01 6.44
N ALA A 104 8.72 0.84 6.55
CA ALA A 104 7.34 0.41 6.74
C ALA A 104 6.82 -0.47 5.58
N VAL A 105 7.18 -0.13 4.36
CA VAL A 105 6.71 -0.82 3.15
C VAL A 105 7.42 -2.16 2.97
N GLN A 106 8.75 -2.19 3.09
CA GLN A 106 9.54 -3.43 3.00
C GLN A 106 8.99 -4.48 3.98
N LEU A 107 8.81 -4.11 5.26
CA LEU A 107 8.33 -5.05 6.26
C LEU A 107 6.90 -5.53 5.94
N THR A 108 6.05 -4.64 5.42
CA THR A 108 4.68 -4.98 5.03
C THR A 108 4.60 -5.94 3.85
N LEU A 109 5.51 -5.84 2.87
CA LEU A 109 5.52 -6.73 1.71
C LEU A 109 5.77 -8.21 2.08
N LEU A 110 6.33 -8.49 3.27
CA LEU A 110 6.41 -9.86 3.79
C LEU A 110 5.03 -10.50 3.98
N ALA A 111 3.98 -9.70 4.23
CA ALA A 111 2.63 -10.20 4.42
C ALA A 111 2.10 -10.96 3.20
N GLY A 112 2.48 -10.57 1.98
CA GLY A 112 2.12 -11.28 0.75
C GLY A 112 2.61 -12.73 0.76
N ALA A 113 3.86 -12.96 1.19
CA ALA A 113 4.46 -14.28 1.25
C ALA A 113 3.76 -15.15 2.31
N LEU A 114 3.47 -14.58 3.48
CA LEU A 114 2.79 -15.27 4.57
C LEU A 114 1.35 -15.67 4.18
N VAL A 115 0.58 -14.73 3.61
CA VAL A 115 -0.81 -14.98 3.17
C VAL A 115 -0.86 -16.06 2.10
N THR A 116 0.05 -16.02 1.14
CA THR A 116 0.10 -17.00 0.05
C THR A 116 0.50 -18.39 0.56
N ALA A 117 1.44 -18.46 1.52
CA ALA A 117 1.81 -19.73 2.15
C ALA A 117 0.66 -20.31 2.99
N LEU A 118 -0.10 -19.45 3.69
CA LEU A 118 -1.30 -19.85 4.42
C LEU A 118 -2.39 -20.39 3.48
N ALA A 119 -2.53 -19.83 2.27
CA ALA A 119 -3.48 -20.34 1.28
C ALA A 119 -3.15 -21.78 0.87
N ALA A 120 -1.86 -22.09 0.68
CA ALA A 120 -1.38 -23.44 0.42
C ALA A 120 -1.60 -24.40 1.60
N VAL A 121 -1.45 -23.92 2.85
CA VAL A 121 -1.78 -24.72 4.05
C VAL A 121 -3.28 -24.99 4.14
N ALA A 122 -4.13 -23.99 3.87
CA ALA A 122 -5.57 -24.18 3.81
C ALA A 122 -5.97 -25.22 2.75
N MET A 123 -5.32 -25.15 1.58
CA MET A 123 -5.48 -26.13 0.51
C MET A 123 -5.04 -27.54 0.94
N PHE A 124 -3.92 -27.68 1.64
CA PHE A 124 -3.48 -28.96 2.22
C PHE A 124 -4.55 -29.55 3.15
N TYR A 125 -5.09 -28.77 4.08
CA TYR A 125 -6.14 -29.26 4.97
C TYR A 125 -7.48 -29.49 4.26
N LEU A 126 -7.80 -28.74 3.20
CA LEU A 126 -8.91 -29.05 2.29
C LEU A 126 -8.73 -30.44 1.67
N GLY A 127 -7.53 -30.79 1.20
CA GLY A 127 -7.24 -32.12 0.67
C GLY A 127 -7.50 -33.24 1.69
N LEU A 128 -7.07 -33.04 2.94
CA LEU A 128 -7.36 -33.97 4.04
C LEU A 128 -8.86 -34.07 4.34
N ALA A 129 -9.58 -32.94 4.36
CA ALA A 129 -11.01 -32.89 4.58
C ALA A 129 -11.81 -33.60 3.48
N LEU A 130 -11.33 -33.55 2.23
CA LEU A 130 -11.86 -34.31 1.08
C LEU A 130 -11.49 -35.80 1.09
N GLY A 131 -10.81 -36.28 2.15
CA GLY A 131 -10.44 -37.68 2.35
C GLY A 131 -9.20 -38.14 1.58
N TYR A 132 -8.42 -37.23 1.00
CA TYR A 132 -7.17 -37.61 0.35
C TYR A 132 -6.08 -37.95 1.37
N THR A 133 -5.14 -38.80 0.95
CA THR A 133 -3.99 -39.18 1.78
C THR A 133 -3.06 -37.99 2.04
N LEU A 134 -2.30 -38.06 3.12
CA LEU A 134 -1.36 -37.03 3.53
C LEU A 134 -0.37 -36.60 2.42
N PRO A 135 0.23 -37.50 1.60
CA PRO A 135 1.06 -37.11 0.48
C PRO A 135 0.31 -36.37 -0.64
N VAL A 136 -0.94 -36.76 -0.92
CA VAL A 136 -1.78 -36.12 -1.95
C VAL A 136 -2.22 -34.73 -1.51
N ALA A 137 -2.64 -34.59 -0.25
CA ALA A 137 -2.93 -33.30 0.36
C ALA A 137 -1.69 -32.37 0.31
N LEU A 138 -0.51 -32.90 0.64
CA LEU A 138 0.74 -32.13 0.59
C LEU A 138 1.09 -31.70 -0.85
N ALA A 139 0.89 -32.59 -1.82
CA ALA A 139 1.05 -32.26 -3.23
C ALA A 139 0.05 -31.18 -3.69
N GLY A 140 -1.18 -31.18 -3.19
CA GLY A 140 -2.17 -30.15 -3.47
C GLY A 140 -1.78 -28.77 -2.93
N GLY A 141 -1.26 -28.71 -1.70
CA GLY A 141 -0.72 -27.49 -1.13
C GLY A 141 0.49 -26.95 -1.91
N LEU A 142 1.44 -27.83 -2.27
CA LEU A 142 2.58 -27.48 -3.12
C LEU A 142 2.16 -27.03 -4.52
N ALA A 143 1.17 -27.69 -5.12
CA ALA A 143 0.65 -27.32 -6.43
C ALA A 143 0.01 -25.93 -6.39
N LEU A 144 -0.80 -25.61 -5.37
CA LEU A 144 -1.35 -24.27 -5.22
C LEU A 144 -0.24 -23.22 -5.07
N GLY A 145 0.76 -23.50 -4.22
CA GLY A 145 1.82 -22.54 -3.90
C GLY A 145 2.86 -22.33 -5.00
N LEU A 146 3.15 -23.32 -5.84
CA LEU A 146 4.25 -23.25 -6.81
C LEU A 146 3.81 -23.39 -8.26
N ALA A 147 2.63 -23.97 -8.53
CA ALA A 147 2.17 -24.28 -9.88
C ALA A 147 1.05 -23.35 -10.35
N THR A 148 0.86 -22.20 -9.69
CA THR A 148 -0.23 -21.26 -10.00
C THR A 148 0.22 -19.81 -9.95
N PRO A 149 -0.58 -18.88 -10.53
CA PRO A 149 -0.30 -17.44 -10.45
C PRO A 149 -0.16 -16.88 -9.04
N LEU A 150 -0.59 -17.58 -7.99
CA LEU A 150 -0.37 -17.10 -6.61
C LEU A 150 1.11 -16.92 -6.26
N TRP A 151 2.03 -17.68 -6.87
CA TRP A 151 3.45 -17.55 -6.59
C TRP A 151 4.00 -16.15 -6.98
N PRO A 152 3.83 -15.65 -8.22
CA PRO A 152 4.12 -14.28 -8.60
C PRO A 152 3.49 -13.19 -7.73
N TYR A 153 2.35 -13.47 -7.09
CA TYR A 153 1.61 -12.53 -6.25
C TYR A 153 2.00 -12.62 -4.76
N ALA A 154 2.87 -13.57 -4.39
CA ALA A 154 3.39 -13.68 -3.03
C ALA A 154 4.32 -12.50 -2.66
N ARG A 155 4.80 -11.73 -3.64
CA ARG A 155 5.63 -10.53 -3.46
C ARG A 155 4.85 -9.22 -3.47
N THR A 156 3.53 -9.26 -3.60
CA THR A 156 2.68 -8.06 -3.66
C THR A 156 1.71 -8.00 -2.47
N LEU A 157 1.16 -6.81 -2.23
CA LEU A 157 0.07 -6.54 -1.29
C LEU A 157 -1.30 -6.49 -2.00
N PHE A 158 -1.42 -7.15 -3.16
CA PHE A 158 -2.68 -7.21 -3.89
C PHE A 158 -3.78 -7.92 -3.10
N SER A 159 -5.01 -7.42 -3.25
CA SER A 159 -6.22 -7.97 -2.63
C SER A 159 -6.47 -9.43 -3.03
N GLU A 160 -5.96 -9.81 -4.19
CA GLU A 160 -6.18 -11.08 -4.85
C GLU A 160 -5.59 -12.26 -4.06
N SER A 161 -4.39 -12.11 -3.49
CA SER A 161 -3.75 -13.14 -2.65
C SER A 161 -4.55 -13.37 -1.36
N LEU A 162 -5.02 -12.28 -0.74
CA LEU A 162 -5.85 -12.35 0.47
C LEU A 162 -7.22 -12.96 0.19
N ALA A 163 -7.83 -12.61 -0.95
CA ALA A 163 -9.09 -13.20 -1.40
C ALA A 163 -8.94 -14.69 -1.72
N ALA A 164 -7.83 -15.11 -2.34
CA ALA A 164 -7.53 -16.51 -2.61
C ALA A 164 -7.34 -17.31 -1.30
N LEU A 165 -6.63 -16.75 -0.31
CA LEU A 165 -6.58 -17.34 1.04
C LEU A 165 -7.99 -17.53 1.61
N GLY A 166 -8.82 -16.47 1.55
CA GLY A 166 -10.20 -16.51 2.00
C GLY A 166 -11.00 -17.63 1.34
N LEU A 167 -10.91 -17.77 0.01
CA LEU A 167 -11.61 -18.82 -0.73
C LEU A 167 -11.08 -20.23 -0.40
N ALA A 168 -9.75 -20.40 -0.27
CA ALA A 168 -9.16 -21.68 0.11
C ALA A 168 -9.63 -22.14 1.51
N VAL A 169 -9.68 -21.21 2.47
CA VAL A 169 -10.20 -21.45 3.83
C VAL A 169 -11.71 -21.73 3.80
N ALA A 170 -12.47 -21.00 2.97
CA ALA A 170 -13.90 -21.22 2.80
C ALA A 170 -14.21 -22.64 2.30
N LEU A 171 -13.49 -23.08 1.26
CA LEU A 171 -13.60 -24.43 0.71
C LEU A 171 -13.18 -25.49 1.74
N TRP A 172 -12.09 -25.26 2.48
CA TRP A 172 -11.66 -26.16 3.55
C TRP A 172 -12.76 -26.31 4.61
N GLY A 173 -13.35 -25.21 5.10
CA GLY A 173 -14.45 -25.23 6.04
C GLY A 173 -15.70 -25.95 5.49
N ALA A 174 -16.06 -25.69 4.23
CA ALA A 174 -17.19 -26.34 3.57
C ALA A 174 -17.00 -27.86 3.42
N ALA A 175 -15.82 -28.30 2.98
CA ALA A 175 -15.47 -29.72 2.90
C ALA A 175 -15.41 -30.36 4.29
N ALA A 176 -14.84 -29.66 5.29
CA ALA A 176 -14.76 -30.15 6.65
C ALA A 176 -16.15 -30.30 7.30
N PHE A 177 -17.09 -29.42 6.93
CA PHE A 177 -18.49 -29.52 7.32
C PHE A 177 -19.13 -30.75 6.68
N ARG A 178 -19.07 -30.88 5.35
CA ARG A 178 -19.72 -32.00 4.66
C ARG A 178 -19.19 -33.37 5.10
N HIS A 179 -17.88 -33.52 5.18
CA HIS A 179 -17.20 -34.80 5.45
C HIS A 179 -16.93 -35.08 6.93
N ASN A 180 -17.50 -34.30 7.86
CA ASN A 180 -17.32 -34.45 9.31
C ASN A 180 -15.84 -34.44 9.76
N PHE A 181 -14.98 -33.70 9.05
CA PHE A 181 -13.55 -33.60 9.38
C PHE A 181 -13.32 -32.80 10.67
N LEU A 182 -14.13 -31.75 10.87
CA LEU A 182 -14.19 -30.93 12.07
C LEU A 182 -15.63 -30.88 12.61
N PRO A 183 -15.84 -30.51 13.89
CA PRO A 183 -17.18 -30.29 14.44
C PRO A 183 -17.95 -29.24 13.63
N GLY A 184 -19.25 -29.45 13.42
CA GLY A 184 -20.08 -28.64 12.51
C GLY A 184 -19.93 -27.13 12.70
N THR A 185 -20.08 -26.63 13.92
CA THR A 185 -19.88 -25.21 14.26
C THR A 185 -18.48 -24.68 13.90
N ARG A 186 -17.42 -25.47 14.14
CA ARG A 186 -16.05 -25.05 13.82
C ARG A 186 -15.81 -25.04 12.31
N SER A 187 -16.34 -26.02 11.59
CA SER A 187 -16.27 -26.07 10.12
C SER A 187 -16.96 -24.87 9.50
N LEU A 188 -18.12 -24.46 10.05
CA LEU A 188 -18.88 -23.33 9.55
C LEU A 188 -18.27 -21.99 9.91
N LEU A 189 -17.75 -21.82 11.13
CA LEU A 189 -16.94 -20.65 11.49
C LEU A 189 -15.72 -20.49 10.58
N LEU A 190 -15.05 -21.60 10.26
CA LEU A 190 -13.93 -21.60 9.34
C LEU A 190 -14.37 -21.21 7.92
N ALA A 191 -15.47 -21.80 7.43
CA ALA A 191 -16.01 -21.50 6.11
C ALA A 191 -16.38 -20.01 5.99
N SER A 192 -17.14 -19.49 6.96
CA SER A 192 -17.60 -18.11 6.99
C SER A 192 -16.49 -17.11 7.25
N ALA A 193 -15.48 -17.45 8.06
CA ALA A 193 -14.29 -16.61 8.23
C ALA A 193 -13.50 -16.48 6.93
N GLY A 194 -13.36 -17.57 6.16
CA GLY A 194 -12.74 -17.51 4.83
C GLY A 194 -13.50 -16.59 3.87
N LEU A 195 -14.84 -16.72 3.84
CA LEU A 195 -15.71 -15.84 3.05
C LEU A 195 -15.63 -14.38 3.51
N ALA A 196 -15.58 -14.14 4.83
CA ALA A 196 -15.41 -12.81 5.41
C ALA A 196 -14.10 -12.16 4.95
N VAL A 197 -12.98 -12.88 5.02
CA VAL A 197 -11.68 -12.41 4.51
C VAL A 197 -11.75 -12.09 3.02
N MET A 198 -12.39 -12.94 2.23
CA MET A 198 -12.55 -12.73 0.78
C MET A 198 -13.34 -11.47 0.44
N VAL A 199 -14.42 -11.19 1.18
CA VAL A 199 -15.24 -9.97 1.03
C VAL A 199 -14.47 -8.72 1.46
N LEU A 200 -13.78 -8.78 2.61
CA LEU A 200 -12.98 -7.65 3.10
C LEU A 200 -11.82 -7.32 2.17
N ALA A 201 -11.20 -8.35 1.55
CA ALA A 201 -10.17 -8.17 0.55
C ALA A 201 -10.70 -7.42 -0.68
N LYS A 202 -11.84 -7.87 -1.22
CA LYS A 202 -12.48 -7.28 -2.40
C LYS A 202 -13.97 -7.60 -2.40
N SER A 203 -14.80 -6.57 -2.20
CA SER A 203 -16.24 -6.75 -1.97
C SER A 203 -16.99 -7.42 -3.13
N SER A 204 -16.55 -7.20 -4.37
CA SER A 204 -17.10 -7.84 -5.58
C SER A 204 -16.99 -9.37 -5.56
N ASN A 205 -16.02 -9.93 -4.83
CA ASN A 205 -15.89 -11.37 -4.64
C ASN A 205 -17.03 -11.96 -3.77
N GLY A 206 -17.85 -11.12 -3.13
CA GLY A 206 -19.07 -11.53 -2.42
C GLY A 206 -20.11 -12.24 -3.30
N VAL A 207 -19.93 -12.23 -4.63
CA VAL A 207 -20.75 -13.02 -5.59
C VAL A 207 -20.81 -14.52 -5.26
N VAL A 208 -19.81 -15.06 -4.55
CA VAL A 208 -19.78 -16.48 -4.16
C VAL A 208 -20.60 -16.79 -2.89
N LEU A 209 -20.99 -15.79 -2.09
CA LEU A 209 -21.68 -16.01 -0.81
C LEU A 209 -22.97 -16.84 -0.94
N PRO A 210 -23.86 -16.58 -1.91
CA PRO A 210 -25.08 -17.37 -2.07
C PRO A 210 -24.80 -18.84 -2.37
N LEU A 211 -23.71 -19.15 -3.09
CA LEU A 211 -23.34 -20.52 -3.46
C LEU A 211 -22.95 -21.34 -2.22
N PHE A 212 -22.19 -20.74 -1.30
CA PHE A 212 -21.84 -21.38 -0.03
C PHE A 212 -23.07 -21.55 0.89
N GLY A 213 -23.97 -20.56 0.93
CA GLY A 213 -25.24 -20.68 1.66
C GLY A 213 -26.13 -21.81 1.13
N LEU A 214 -26.28 -21.91 -0.20
CA LEU A 214 -27.01 -23.02 -0.85
C LEU A 214 -26.33 -24.37 -0.60
N TYR A 215 -25.00 -24.41 -0.63
CA TYR A 215 -24.25 -25.63 -0.32
C TYR A 215 -24.49 -26.11 1.12
N MET A 216 -24.47 -25.19 2.08
CA MET A 216 -24.79 -25.54 3.47
C MET A 216 -26.22 -26.04 3.64
N LEU A 217 -27.18 -25.37 3.01
CA LEU A 217 -28.57 -25.79 3.01
C LEU A 217 -28.71 -27.19 2.43
N TYR A 218 -28.01 -27.48 1.33
CA TYR A 218 -27.93 -28.82 0.75
C TYR A 218 -27.38 -29.84 1.76
N VAL A 219 -26.26 -29.57 2.43
CA VAL A 219 -25.67 -30.51 3.41
C VAL A 219 -26.65 -30.78 4.57
N TRP A 220 -27.35 -29.76 5.08
CA TRP A 220 -28.38 -29.96 6.12
C TRP A 220 -29.54 -30.81 5.64
N LEU A 221 -30.16 -30.44 4.50
CA LEU A 221 -31.40 -31.04 4.05
C LEU A 221 -31.21 -32.43 3.42
N ALA A 222 -30.09 -32.65 2.74
CA ALA A 222 -29.85 -33.86 1.96
C ALA A 222 -28.92 -34.88 2.65
N GLU A 223 -27.93 -34.43 3.43
CA GLU A 223 -26.90 -35.34 3.96
C GLU A 223 -26.93 -35.49 5.48
N ARG A 224 -27.38 -34.47 6.22
CA ARG A 224 -27.46 -34.49 7.70
C ARG A 224 -28.88 -34.53 8.24
N ARG A 225 -29.89 -34.81 7.40
CA ARG A 225 -31.31 -34.74 7.74
C ARG A 225 -31.67 -35.49 9.03
N THR A 226 -31.08 -36.66 9.25
CA THR A 226 -31.28 -37.46 10.46
C THR A 226 -30.42 -36.95 11.61
N GLY A 227 -31.03 -36.40 12.66
CA GLY A 227 -30.33 -35.93 13.87
C GLY A 227 -30.12 -34.41 13.97
N LEU A 228 -30.63 -33.63 13.02
CA LEU A 228 -30.64 -32.16 13.12
C LEU A 228 -31.73 -31.71 14.12
N THR A 229 -31.29 -31.09 15.21
CA THR A 229 -32.18 -30.37 16.14
C THR A 229 -32.25 -28.89 15.77
N ALA A 230 -33.36 -28.22 16.10
CA ALA A 230 -33.51 -26.77 15.88
C ALA A 230 -32.35 -25.97 16.52
N ALA A 231 -31.91 -26.37 17.72
CA ALA A 231 -30.76 -25.77 18.40
C ALA A 231 -29.45 -25.94 17.63
N THR A 232 -29.22 -27.10 16.99
CA THR A 232 -28.03 -27.33 16.17
C THR A 232 -28.05 -26.44 14.94
N VAL A 233 -29.18 -26.37 14.23
CA VAL A 233 -29.36 -25.51 13.05
C VAL A 233 -29.16 -24.04 13.43
N ALA A 234 -29.74 -23.57 14.54
CA ALA A 234 -29.57 -22.20 15.01
C ALA A 234 -28.09 -21.89 15.31
N ARG A 235 -27.40 -22.73 16.08
CA ARG A 235 -25.97 -22.56 16.41
C ARG A 235 -25.09 -22.54 15.16
N GLU A 236 -25.35 -23.45 14.22
CA GLU A 236 -24.61 -23.55 12.96
C GLU A 236 -24.90 -22.39 12.01
N SER A 237 -26.15 -21.91 11.97
CA SER A 237 -26.55 -20.71 11.23
C SER A 237 -25.87 -19.46 11.79
N VAL A 238 -25.78 -19.32 13.11
CA VAL A 238 -25.05 -18.22 13.76
C VAL A 238 -23.55 -18.29 13.45
N ALA A 239 -22.95 -19.50 13.54
CA ALA A 239 -21.55 -19.72 13.21
C ALA A 239 -21.20 -19.33 11.76
N PHE A 240 -22.10 -19.56 10.82
CA PHE A 240 -21.90 -19.13 9.44
C PHE A 240 -22.25 -17.66 9.22
N GLY A 241 -23.38 -17.20 9.74
CA GLY A 241 -23.93 -15.88 9.50
C GLY A 241 -23.14 -14.74 10.14
N VAL A 242 -22.60 -14.93 11.36
CA VAL A 242 -21.93 -13.84 12.10
C VAL A 242 -20.66 -13.35 11.39
N PRO A 243 -19.70 -14.19 10.99
CA PRO A 243 -18.49 -13.68 10.33
C PRO A 243 -18.76 -13.02 8.98
N VAL A 244 -19.65 -13.63 8.15
CA VAL A 244 -20.05 -13.04 6.86
C VAL A 244 -20.80 -11.73 7.08
N GLY A 245 -21.78 -11.72 7.99
CA GLY A 245 -22.57 -10.53 8.30
C GLY A 245 -21.71 -9.38 8.82
N LEU A 246 -20.72 -9.67 9.67
CA LEU A 246 -19.77 -8.67 10.16
C LEU A 246 -18.90 -8.12 9.02
N ALA A 247 -18.36 -8.97 8.14
CA ALA A 247 -17.56 -8.51 7.00
C ALA A 247 -18.36 -7.65 6.02
N VAL A 248 -19.61 -8.03 5.76
CA VAL A 248 -20.55 -7.22 4.96
C VAL A 248 -20.82 -5.89 5.67
N ALA A 249 -21.14 -5.90 6.97
CA ALA A 249 -21.39 -4.68 7.73
C ALA A 249 -20.18 -3.73 7.75
N ILE A 250 -18.96 -4.26 7.93
CA ILE A 250 -17.71 -3.50 7.85
C ILE A 250 -17.56 -2.90 6.44
N THR A 251 -17.80 -3.67 5.39
CA THR A 251 -17.69 -3.20 4.00
C THR A 251 -18.70 -2.08 3.71
N LEU A 252 -19.96 -2.24 4.12
CA LEU A 252 -21.00 -1.22 3.95
C LEU A 252 -20.69 0.03 4.76
N GLY A 253 -20.26 -0.12 6.02
CA GLY A 253 -19.86 0.99 6.87
C GLY A 253 -18.65 1.73 6.31
N TYR A 254 -17.66 1.01 5.80
CA TYR A 254 -16.47 1.57 5.16
C TYR A 254 -16.81 2.34 3.88
N ASN A 255 -17.74 1.84 3.05
CA ASN A 255 -18.24 2.61 1.91
C ASN A 255 -18.99 3.88 2.36
N TYR A 256 -19.83 3.75 3.38
CA TYR A 256 -20.63 4.88 3.87
C TYR A 256 -19.77 5.99 4.47
N VAL A 257 -18.71 5.65 5.21
CA VAL A 257 -17.79 6.65 5.77
C VAL A 257 -17.05 7.41 4.67
N ARG A 258 -16.61 6.73 3.61
CA ARG A 258 -15.82 7.33 2.52
C ARG A 258 -16.66 8.09 1.49
N PHE A 259 -17.79 7.52 1.10
CA PHE A 259 -18.55 7.96 -0.08
C PHE A 259 -20.03 8.26 0.20
N ARG A 260 -20.52 8.04 1.43
CA ARG A 260 -21.96 8.08 1.79
C ARG A 260 -22.86 7.17 0.95
N THR A 261 -22.26 6.16 0.33
CA THR A 261 -22.96 5.08 -0.38
C THR A 261 -22.85 3.80 0.43
N LEU A 262 -23.90 2.98 0.43
CA LEU A 262 -23.81 1.62 0.99
C LEU A 262 -23.09 0.69 0.01
N PHE A 263 -23.42 0.81 -1.27
CA PHE A 263 -22.95 -0.08 -2.33
C PHE A 263 -21.90 0.61 -3.20
N GLY A 264 -20.65 0.18 -3.05
CA GLY A 264 -19.55 0.61 -3.91
C GLY A 264 -19.07 2.04 -3.65
N PHE A 265 -18.42 2.59 -4.65
CA PHE A 265 -17.78 3.90 -4.67
C PHE A 265 -18.09 4.58 -6.02
N PRO A 266 -17.85 5.90 -6.16
CA PRO A 266 -18.01 6.59 -7.43
C PRO A 266 -17.13 5.95 -8.52
N LEU A 267 -17.78 5.37 -9.52
CA LEU A 267 -17.14 4.79 -10.70
C LEU A 267 -16.95 5.87 -11.75
N GLU A 268 -15.82 5.84 -12.47
CA GLU A 268 -15.67 6.71 -13.65
C GLU A 268 -16.69 6.31 -14.73
N PRO A 269 -17.04 7.21 -15.67
CA PRO A 269 -18.03 6.93 -16.71
C PRO A 269 -17.75 5.68 -17.56
N TYR A 270 -16.48 5.26 -17.65
CA TYR A 270 -16.03 4.08 -18.38
C TYR A 270 -15.84 2.83 -17.49
N GLU A 271 -15.95 2.94 -16.16
CA GLU A 271 -15.79 1.83 -15.23
C GLU A 271 -17.09 1.01 -15.11
N LEU A 272 -17.48 0.36 -16.22
CA LEU A 272 -18.76 -0.31 -16.36
C LEU A 272 -18.63 -1.84 -16.47
N PHE A 273 -19.75 -2.53 -16.25
CA PHE A 273 -19.90 -3.97 -16.51
C PHE A 273 -20.48 -4.21 -17.91
N ASN A 274 -19.80 -3.70 -18.94
CA ASN A 274 -20.28 -3.68 -20.33
C ASN A 274 -19.29 -4.31 -21.33
N THR A 275 -18.23 -4.98 -20.88
CA THR A 275 -17.34 -5.72 -21.77
C THR A 275 -18.14 -6.79 -22.52
N PRO A 276 -18.01 -6.91 -23.86
CA PRO A 276 -18.69 -7.96 -24.61
C PRO A 276 -18.39 -9.34 -24.00
N PRO A 277 -19.40 -10.13 -23.60
CA PRO A 277 -19.19 -11.33 -22.78
C PRO A 277 -18.18 -12.31 -23.38
N LEU A 278 -18.21 -12.52 -24.69
CA LEU A 278 -17.26 -13.39 -25.39
C LEU A 278 -15.83 -12.84 -25.34
N THR A 279 -15.65 -11.52 -25.39
CA THR A 279 -14.32 -10.89 -25.29
C THR A 279 -13.75 -11.09 -23.90
N GLY A 280 -14.53 -10.82 -22.85
CA GLY A 280 -14.07 -11.02 -21.47
C GLY A 280 -13.83 -12.49 -21.14
N LEU A 281 -14.71 -13.41 -21.58
CA LEU A 281 -14.55 -14.85 -21.37
C LEU A 281 -13.33 -15.39 -22.13
N ALA A 282 -13.17 -15.07 -23.42
CA ALA A 282 -12.00 -15.47 -24.17
C ALA A 282 -10.72 -14.84 -23.61
N GLY A 283 -10.80 -13.59 -23.13
CA GLY A 283 -9.73 -12.89 -22.46
C GLY A 283 -9.26 -13.62 -21.20
N LEU A 284 -10.17 -13.88 -20.27
CA LEU A 284 -9.84 -14.53 -18.99
C LEU A 284 -9.39 -15.99 -19.13
N LEU A 285 -9.85 -16.70 -20.18
CA LEU A 285 -9.56 -18.12 -20.34
C LEU A 285 -8.45 -18.43 -21.35
N LEU A 286 -8.41 -17.74 -22.48
CA LEU A 286 -7.68 -18.13 -23.69
C LEU A 286 -6.68 -17.10 -24.21
N SER A 287 -6.74 -15.84 -23.76
CA SER A 287 -5.77 -14.80 -24.17
C SER A 287 -4.33 -15.27 -23.94
N PRO A 288 -3.42 -15.15 -24.91
CA PRO A 288 -2.02 -15.49 -24.68
C PRO A 288 -1.38 -14.60 -23.60
N GLY A 289 -1.82 -13.35 -23.47
CA GLY A 289 -1.29 -12.42 -22.47
C GLY A 289 -1.92 -12.46 -21.09
N LYS A 290 -3.14 -13.01 -20.96
CA LYS A 290 -3.89 -13.01 -19.68
C LYS A 290 -4.76 -14.25 -19.45
N GLY A 291 -4.75 -15.28 -20.29
CA GLY A 291 -5.65 -16.42 -20.17
C GLY A 291 -5.24 -17.43 -19.09
N ILE A 292 -6.12 -17.75 -18.14
CA ILE A 292 -5.78 -18.65 -17.02
C ILE A 292 -5.34 -20.05 -17.46
N LEU A 293 -5.78 -20.54 -18.63
CA LEU A 293 -5.35 -21.85 -19.13
C LEU A 293 -3.86 -21.88 -19.50
N TRP A 294 -3.27 -20.74 -19.86
CA TRP A 294 -1.84 -20.65 -20.17
C TRP A 294 -1.00 -20.31 -18.93
N TYR A 295 -1.56 -19.48 -18.04
CA TYR A 295 -0.91 -19.06 -16.80
C TYR A 295 -1.08 -20.09 -15.67
N MET A 296 -1.97 -21.08 -15.81
CA MET A 296 -2.14 -22.21 -14.91
C MET A 296 -2.41 -23.51 -15.70
N PRO A 297 -1.41 -24.07 -16.42
CA PRO A 297 -1.52 -25.34 -17.15
C PRO A 297 -2.06 -26.51 -16.32
N LEU A 298 -1.91 -26.48 -14.99
CA LEU A 298 -2.54 -27.44 -14.07
C LEU A 298 -4.05 -27.62 -14.33
N ALA A 299 -4.74 -26.56 -14.78
CA ALA A 299 -6.15 -26.58 -15.15
C ALA A 299 -6.48 -27.59 -16.26
N TRP A 300 -5.52 -27.92 -17.13
CA TRP A 300 -5.71 -28.85 -18.24
C TRP A 300 -5.99 -30.27 -17.76
N LEU A 301 -5.56 -30.62 -16.55
CA LEU A 301 -5.81 -31.94 -15.99
C LEU A 301 -7.26 -32.11 -15.55
N THR A 302 -7.95 -31.03 -15.15
CA THR A 302 -9.27 -31.08 -14.52
C THR A 302 -10.34 -31.86 -15.30
N PRO A 303 -10.53 -31.67 -16.62
CA PRO A 303 -11.60 -32.34 -17.36
C PRO A 303 -11.47 -33.87 -17.38
N PHE A 304 -10.25 -34.39 -17.32
CA PHE A 304 -9.98 -35.83 -17.41
C PHE A 304 -10.37 -36.61 -16.14
N PHE A 305 -10.60 -35.90 -15.02
CA PHE A 305 -10.80 -36.53 -13.71
C PHE A 305 -12.18 -36.28 -13.08
N VAL A 306 -13.15 -35.73 -13.83
CA VAL A 306 -14.53 -35.53 -13.35
C VAL A 306 -15.15 -36.84 -12.84
N ARG A 307 -14.86 -37.97 -13.50
CA ARG A 307 -15.32 -39.30 -13.05
C ARG A 307 -14.78 -39.69 -11.68
N SER A 308 -13.56 -39.29 -11.33
CA SER A 308 -12.95 -39.57 -10.02
C SER A 308 -13.63 -38.80 -8.88
N TRP A 309 -14.07 -37.57 -9.15
CA TRP A 309 -14.90 -36.81 -8.22
C TRP A 309 -16.24 -37.52 -7.94
N ARG A 310 -16.84 -38.10 -8.98
CA ARG A 310 -18.09 -38.88 -8.87
C ARG A 310 -17.88 -40.17 -8.09
N ALA A 311 -16.85 -40.93 -8.44
CA ALA A 311 -16.51 -42.19 -7.77
C ALA A 311 -16.22 -41.99 -6.27
N GLY A 312 -15.58 -40.87 -5.90
CA GLY A 312 -15.32 -40.51 -4.51
C GLY A 312 -16.50 -39.88 -3.76
N ARG A 313 -17.70 -39.80 -4.35
CA ARG A 313 -18.89 -39.12 -3.78
C ARG A 313 -18.65 -37.62 -3.44
N ARG A 314 -17.73 -36.97 -4.17
CA ARG A 314 -17.31 -35.56 -4.00
C ARG A 314 -17.95 -34.62 -5.04
N MET A 315 -19.02 -35.05 -5.70
CA MET A 315 -19.72 -34.22 -6.71
C MET A 315 -20.29 -32.92 -6.16
N PRO A 316 -20.90 -32.87 -4.95
CA PRO A 316 -21.31 -31.59 -4.36
C PRO A 316 -20.14 -30.64 -4.11
N ASP A 317 -19.00 -31.13 -3.61
CA ASP A 317 -17.79 -30.30 -3.44
C ASP A 317 -17.30 -29.78 -4.80
N PHE A 318 -17.27 -30.63 -5.83
CA PHE A 318 -16.93 -30.27 -7.21
C PHE A 318 -17.90 -29.22 -7.78
N ALA A 319 -19.20 -29.35 -7.52
CA ALA A 319 -20.23 -28.43 -8.02
C ALA A 319 -20.11 -27.05 -7.35
N LEU A 320 -19.88 -27.00 -6.03
CA LEU A 320 -19.60 -25.74 -5.33
C LEU A 320 -18.35 -25.05 -5.90
N ALA A 321 -17.27 -25.81 -6.05
CA ALA A 321 -16.03 -25.35 -6.66
C ALA A 321 -16.29 -24.75 -8.05
N LEU A 322 -16.87 -25.53 -8.96
CA LEU A 322 -17.15 -25.10 -10.33
C LEU A 322 -18.06 -23.87 -10.37
N ALA A 323 -19.11 -23.82 -9.54
CA ALA A 323 -20.02 -22.69 -9.46
C ALA A 323 -19.31 -21.42 -8.97
N ALA A 324 -18.40 -21.53 -7.98
CA ALA A 324 -17.63 -20.39 -7.48
C ALA A 324 -16.70 -19.80 -8.54
N VAL A 325 -15.96 -20.65 -9.28
CA VAL A 325 -15.14 -20.20 -10.42
C VAL A 325 -16.01 -19.57 -11.50
N ALA A 326 -17.12 -20.22 -11.87
CA ALA A 326 -18.01 -19.71 -12.91
C ALA A 326 -18.60 -18.34 -12.55
N ALA A 327 -18.99 -18.14 -11.28
CA ALA A 327 -19.50 -16.86 -10.80
C ALA A 327 -18.45 -15.74 -10.86
N LEU A 328 -17.21 -16.01 -10.43
CA LEU A 328 -16.12 -15.03 -10.49
C LEU A 328 -15.72 -14.71 -11.94
N VAL A 329 -15.63 -15.72 -12.81
CA VAL A 329 -15.35 -15.54 -14.23
C VAL A 329 -16.47 -14.75 -14.90
N ALA A 330 -17.75 -15.08 -14.64
CA ALA A 330 -18.88 -14.35 -15.21
C ALA A 330 -18.90 -12.89 -14.77
N LEU A 331 -18.65 -12.61 -13.50
CA LEU A 331 -18.58 -11.24 -12.98
C LEU A 331 -17.48 -10.44 -13.66
N TYR A 332 -16.25 -10.97 -13.69
CA TYR A 332 -15.10 -10.21 -14.19
C TYR A 332 -14.96 -10.23 -15.71
N ALA A 333 -15.60 -11.16 -16.42
CA ALA A 333 -15.71 -11.11 -17.87
C ALA A 333 -16.50 -9.90 -18.37
N LEU A 334 -17.43 -9.39 -17.54
CA LEU A 334 -18.23 -8.21 -17.88
C LEU A 334 -17.54 -6.89 -17.50
N TRP A 335 -16.53 -6.94 -16.63
CA TRP A 335 -15.83 -5.74 -16.14
C TRP A 335 -14.99 -5.07 -17.23
N TYR A 336 -14.96 -3.74 -17.27
CA TYR A 336 -14.21 -2.96 -18.28
C TYR A 336 -12.72 -3.33 -18.31
N ASP A 337 -12.10 -3.48 -17.14
CA ASP A 337 -10.72 -3.90 -16.96
C ASP A 337 -10.67 -5.38 -16.57
N TRP A 338 -11.30 -6.25 -17.37
CA TRP A 338 -11.22 -7.69 -17.21
C TRP A 338 -9.77 -8.23 -17.12
N PRO A 339 -8.75 -7.66 -17.80
CA PRO A 339 -7.36 -8.10 -17.63
C PRO A 339 -6.86 -7.86 -16.21
N GLY A 340 -7.38 -6.83 -15.55
CA GLY A 340 -6.92 -6.33 -14.27
C GLY A 340 -5.60 -5.57 -14.37
N GLY A 341 -5.43 -4.74 -15.40
CA GLY A 341 -4.23 -3.91 -15.58
C GLY A 341 -2.92 -4.69 -15.75
N ARG A 342 -1.79 -3.99 -15.57
CA ARG A 342 -0.44 -4.57 -15.70
C ARG A 342 -0.19 -5.58 -14.58
N SER A 343 -0.05 -6.85 -14.94
CA SER A 343 -0.05 -7.95 -13.96
C SER A 343 0.29 -9.28 -14.62
N TRP A 344 0.74 -10.24 -13.80
CA TRP A 344 0.98 -11.60 -14.25
C TRP A 344 -0.34 -12.38 -14.37
N GLY A 345 -0.74 -12.71 -15.60
CA GLY A 345 -1.97 -13.43 -15.89
C GLY A 345 -3.24 -12.60 -15.61
N PRO A 346 -4.42 -13.23 -15.54
CA PRO A 346 -5.68 -12.50 -15.36
C PRO A 346 -5.90 -12.17 -13.88
N ARG A 347 -5.35 -11.03 -13.42
CA ARG A 347 -5.38 -10.60 -12.01
C ARG A 347 -6.77 -10.75 -11.38
N MET A 348 -7.82 -10.37 -12.10
CA MET A 348 -9.19 -10.34 -11.57
C MET A 348 -9.72 -11.71 -11.12
N ILE A 349 -9.25 -12.82 -11.72
CA ILE A 349 -9.67 -14.19 -11.35
C ILE A 349 -8.61 -14.98 -10.59
N VAL A 350 -7.48 -14.36 -10.20
CA VAL A 350 -6.53 -14.96 -9.25
C VAL A 350 -7.20 -15.43 -7.96
N PRO A 351 -8.22 -14.74 -7.39
CA PRO A 351 -8.98 -15.26 -6.24
C PRO A 351 -9.59 -16.64 -6.46
N ALA A 352 -9.85 -17.05 -7.71
CA ALA A 352 -10.47 -18.33 -8.07
C ALA A 352 -9.45 -19.48 -8.22
N VAL A 353 -8.15 -19.20 -8.24
CA VAL A 353 -7.08 -20.18 -8.41
C VAL A 353 -7.11 -21.35 -7.41
N PRO A 354 -7.45 -21.15 -6.11
CA PRO A 354 -7.60 -22.27 -5.16
C PRO A 354 -8.62 -23.31 -5.60
N VAL A 355 -9.68 -22.89 -6.30
CA VAL A 355 -10.68 -23.81 -6.84
C VAL A 355 -10.08 -24.68 -7.94
N VAL A 356 -9.37 -24.08 -8.89
CA VAL A 356 -8.77 -24.83 -10.00
C VAL A 356 -7.75 -25.84 -9.45
N ALA A 357 -6.97 -25.44 -8.44
CA ALA A 357 -6.03 -26.33 -7.76
C ALA A 357 -6.78 -27.46 -7.02
N MET A 358 -7.90 -27.16 -6.35
CA MET A 358 -8.79 -28.15 -5.75
C MET A 358 -9.24 -29.17 -6.80
N LEU A 359 -9.69 -28.71 -7.96
CA LEU A 359 -10.19 -29.58 -9.03
C LEU A 359 -9.12 -30.54 -9.60
N ALA A 360 -7.83 -30.22 -9.45
CA ALA A 360 -6.70 -31.05 -9.86
C ALA A 360 -6.34 -32.18 -8.88
N TYR A 361 -6.94 -32.23 -7.68
CA TYR A 361 -6.61 -33.24 -6.66
C TYR A 361 -6.64 -34.70 -7.15
N PRO A 362 -7.65 -35.18 -7.89
CA PRO A 362 -7.63 -36.56 -8.37
C PRO A 362 -6.49 -36.83 -9.35
N ALA A 363 -6.03 -35.83 -10.11
CA ALA A 363 -4.86 -35.97 -10.97
C ALA A 363 -3.58 -36.16 -10.15
N LEU A 364 -3.44 -35.41 -9.05
CA LEU A 364 -2.32 -35.56 -8.11
C LEU A 364 -2.35 -36.92 -7.40
N GLU A 365 -3.52 -37.38 -6.97
CA GLU A 365 -3.72 -38.73 -6.43
C GLU A 365 -3.30 -39.81 -7.43
N TRP A 366 -3.75 -39.65 -8.69
CA TRP A 366 -3.43 -40.54 -9.78
C TRP A 366 -1.92 -40.59 -10.08
N LEU A 367 -1.24 -39.44 -10.06
CA LEU A 367 0.22 -39.31 -10.26
C LEU A 367 1.05 -39.99 -9.17
N LEU A 368 0.56 -39.98 -7.93
CA LEU A 368 1.24 -40.55 -6.77
C LEU A 368 0.96 -42.04 -6.57
N ALA A 369 -0.03 -42.60 -7.26
CA ALA A 369 -0.39 -44.02 -7.14
C ALA A 369 0.71 -44.96 -7.72
N PRO A 370 1.03 -46.07 -7.04
CA PRO A 370 1.94 -47.08 -7.58
C PRO A 370 1.28 -47.89 -8.71
N ARG A 371 2.00 -48.08 -9.83
CA ARG A 371 1.62 -48.91 -11.02
C ARG A 371 0.47 -48.38 -11.89
N ARG A 372 0.73 -47.34 -12.69
CA ARG A 372 -0.15 -46.91 -13.81
C ARG A 372 0.64 -46.71 -15.11
N TRP A 373 -0.08 -46.51 -16.21
CA TRP A 373 0.48 -46.30 -17.55
C TRP A 373 1.56 -45.21 -17.55
N ARG A 374 2.81 -45.61 -17.83
CA ARG A 374 3.99 -44.75 -17.69
C ARG A 374 3.89 -43.47 -18.53
N ALA A 375 3.43 -43.58 -19.78
CA ALA A 375 3.32 -42.45 -20.70
C ALA A 375 2.37 -41.36 -20.19
N ALA A 376 1.15 -41.72 -19.79
CA ALA A 376 0.18 -40.79 -19.23
C ALA A 376 0.70 -40.13 -17.93
N ARG A 377 1.51 -40.85 -17.15
CA ARG A 377 2.10 -40.34 -15.91
C ARG A 377 3.17 -39.30 -16.21
N ILE A 378 4.01 -39.56 -17.19
CA ILE A 378 5.02 -38.61 -17.68
C ILE A 378 4.31 -37.36 -18.22
N ALA A 379 3.24 -37.51 -19.01
CA ALA A 379 2.48 -36.38 -19.55
C ALA A 379 1.87 -35.50 -18.44
N ALA A 380 1.17 -36.09 -17.46
CA ALA A 380 0.58 -35.31 -16.37
C ALA A 380 1.64 -34.68 -15.45
N ALA A 381 2.78 -35.35 -15.24
CA ALA A 381 3.91 -34.77 -14.53
C ALA A 381 4.54 -33.60 -15.31
N ALA A 382 4.65 -33.72 -16.64
CA ALA A 382 5.13 -32.64 -17.50
C ALA A 382 4.19 -31.43 -17.46
N VAL A 383 2.86 -31.62 -17.43
CA VAL A 383 1.89 -30.53 -17.26
C VAL A 383 2.06 -29.84 -15.89
N LEU A 384 2.25 -30.59 -14.82
CA LEU A 384 2.52 -30.02 -13.50
C LEU A 384 3.82 -29.21 -13.48
N VAL A 385 4.90 -29.75 -14.05
CA VAL A 385 6.20 -29.06 -14.18
C VAL A 385 6.06 -27.81 -15.03
N LEU A 386 5.37 -27.89 -16.16
CA LEU A 386 5.07 -26.74 -17.01
C LEU A 386 4.34 -25.65 -16.23
N SER A 387 3.36 -26.03 -15.40
CA SER A 387 2.59 -25.09 -14.58
C SER A 387 3.43 -24.38 -13.52
N VAL A 388 4.51 -25.01 -13.03
CA VAL A 388 5.51 -24.39 -12.15
C VAL A 388 6.45 -23.48 -12.96
N VAL A 389 6.99 -23.97 -14.07
CA VAL A 389 7.95 -23.24 -14.92
C VAL A 389 7.34 -21.94 -15.45
N VAL A 390 6.06 -21.96 -15.84
CA VAL A 390 5.33 -20.77 -16.29
C VAL A 390 5.36 -19.65 -15.24
N GLN A 391 5.39 -19.95 -13.94
CA GLN A 391 5.38 -18.91 -12.91
C GLN A 391 6.72 -18.20 -12.75
N LEU A 392 7.83 -18.83 -13.12
CA LEU A 392 9.18 -18.30 -12.91
C LEU A 392 9.38 -16.89 -13.49
N PRO A 393 9.08 -16.60 -14.77
CA PRO A 393 9.18 -15.23 -15.29
C PRO A 393 8.30 -14.25 -14.51
N GLY A 394 7.11 -14.66 -14.10
CA GLY A 394 6.20 -13.86 -13.27
C GLY A 394 6.74 -13.55 -11.87
N VAL A 395 7.69 -14.33 -11.35
CA VAL A 395 8.38 -14.06 -10.07
C VAL A 395 9.63 -13.20 -10.30
N LEU A 396 10.36 -13.47 -11.39
CA LEU A 396 11.67 -12.88 -11.65
C LEU A 396 11.62 -11.48 -12.29
N VAL A 397 10.52 -11.15 -12.97
CA VAL A 397 10.37 -9.90 -13.73
C VAL A 397 9.32 -9.01 -13.07
N ASN A 398 9.61 -7.72 -12.95
CA ASN A 398 8.66 -6.71 -12.50
C ASN A 398 7.63 -6.48 -13.61
N PHE A 399 6.39 -6.91 -13.39
CA PHE A 399 5.39 -6.92 -14.44
C PHE A 399 4.96 -5.52 -14.87
N GLU A 400 4.92 -4.57 -13.94
CA GLU A 400 4.55 -3.19 -14.22
C GLU A 400 5.61 -2.55 -15.12
N ARG A 401 6.88 -2.65 -14.69
CA ARG A 401 8.00 -2.07 -15.40
C ARG A 401 8.14 -2.65 -16.79
N GLN A 402 8.06 -3.98 -16.92
CA GLN A 402 8.24 -4.63 -18.22
C GLN A 402 7.10 -4.31 -19.19
N GLU A 403 5.83 -4.37 -18.76
CA GLU A 403 4.72 -3.96 -19.63
C GLU A 403 4.83 -2.48 -20.01
N GLY A 404 5.30 -1.62 -19.11
CA GLY A 404 5.61 -0.21 -19.41
C GLY A 404 6.66 -0.05 -20.50
N LEU A 405 7.76 -0.82 -20.43
CA LEU A 405 8.81 -0.83 -21.45
C LEU A 405 8.31 -1.38 -22.79
N ASP A 406 7.52 -2.45 -22.79
CA ASP A 406 6.94 -3.02 -24.00
C ASP A 406 6.01 -1.99 -24.69
N MET A 407 5.23 -1.23 -23.92
CA MET A 407 4.40 -0.14 -24.45
C MET A 407 5.21 1.04 -24.98
N GLN A 408 6.30 1.42 -24.30
CA GLN A 408 7.23 2.46 -24.79
C GLN A 408 7.92 2.03 -26.09
N ALA A 409 8.16 0.72 -26.27
CA ALA A 409 8.66 0.14 -27.50
C ALA A 409 7.61 0.05 -28.63
N GLY A 410 6.39 0.55 -28.39
CA GLY A 410 5.33 0.65 -29.39
C GLY A 410 4.24 -0.42 -29.32
N ALA A 411 4.30 -1.34 -28.34
CA ALA A 411 3.23 -2.33 -28.17
C ALA A 411 1.95 -1.66 -27.65
N SER A 412 0.84 -1.85 -28.37
CA SER A 412 -0.48 -1.51 -27.85
C SER A 412 -0.89 -2.47 -26.73
N PHE A 413 -1.74 -2.01 -25.81
CA PHE A 413 -2.28 -2.88 -24.76
C PHE A 413 -3.00 -4.10 -25.36
N SER A 414 -3.71 -3.94 -26.48
CA SER A 414 -4.37 -5.06 -27.18
C SER A 414 -3.37 -6.11 -27.68
N GLN A 415 -2.20 -5.70 -28.18
CA GLN A 415 -1.14 -6.63 -28.59
C GLN A 415 -0.59 -7.41 -27.41
N LEU A 416 -0.38 -6.77 -26.25
CA LEU A 416 0.04 -7.47 -25.04
C LEU A 416 -0.96 -8.56 -24.62
N LEU A 417 -2.26 -8.38 -24.92
CA LEU A 417 -3.31 -9.34 -24.61
C LEU A 417 -3.44 -10.45 -25.64
N TRP A 418 -3.38 -10.15 -26.94
CA TRP A 418 -3.80 -11.08 -27.99
C TRP A 418 -2.69 -11.54 -28.93
N ASP A 419 -1.55 -10.84 -28.98
CA ASP A 419 -0.41 -11.24 -29.79
C ASP A 419 0.55 -12.08 -28.95
N VAL A 420 0.78 -13.33 -29.37
CA VAL A 420 1.70 -14.26 -28.69
C VAL A 420 3.11 -13.68 -28.58
N THR A 421 3.56 -12.93 -29.58
CA THR A 421 4.92 -12.37 -29.62
C THR A 421 5.14 -11.29 -28.56
N TRP A 422 4.08 -10.54 -28.25
CA TRP A 422 4.05 -9.48 -27.24
C TRP A 422 3.50 -9.94 -25.88
N SER A 423 3.01 -11.17 -25.78
CA SER A 423 2.45 -11.69 -24.54
C SER A 423 3.50 -11.74 -23.42
N PRO A 424 3.16 -11.34 -22.17
CA PRO A 424 4.05 -11.45 -21.02
C PRO A 424 4.60 -12.87 -20.78
N LEU A 425 3.84 -13.91 -21.17
CA LEU A 425 4.31 -15.31 -21.15
C LEU A 425 5.58 -15.53 -21.96
N VAL A 426 5.80 -14.77 -23.03
CA VAL A 426 6.96 -14.90 -23.92
C VAL A 426 7.97 -13.79 -23.64
N THR A 427 7.52 -12.54 -23.54
CA THR A 427 8.43 -11.40 -23.41
C THR A 427 9.22 -11.45 -22.11
N TYR A 428 8.62 -11.89 -20.99
CA TYR A 428 9.33 -11.85 -19.70
C TYR A 428 10.52 -12.82 -19.65
N TRP A 429 10.45 -13.97 -20.33
CA TRP A 429 11.60 -14.87 -20.43
C TRP A 429 12.80 -14.21 -21.10
N ARG A 430 12.56 -13.33 -22.08
CA ARG A 430 13.61 -12.58 -22.79
C ARG A 430 14.20 -11.46 -21.93
N HIS A 431 13.50 -11.06 -20.87
CA HIS A 431 13.86 -9.93 -20.01
C HIS A 431 14.37 -10.37 -18.62
N ILE A 432 14.58 -11.67 -18.40
CA ILE A 432 15.33 -12.14 -17.22
C ILE A 432 16.78 -11.64 -17.34
N ARG A 433 17.34 -11.09 -16.25
CA ARG A 433 18.67 -10.41 -16.21
C ARG A 433 18.74 -9.08 -16.97
N THR A 434 17.61 -8.40 -17.13
CA THR A 434 17.57 -7.01 -17.62
C THR A 434 17.22 -6.05 -16.49
N ALA A 435 17.04 -4.77 -16.79
CA ALA A 435 16.60 -3.75 -15.84
C ALA A 435 15.23 -4.06 -15.20
N SER A 436 14.44 -4.98 -15.76
CA SER A 436 13.16 -5.42 -15.22
C SER A 436 13.27 -6.57 -14.22
N MET A 437 14.47 -7.07 -13.93
CA MET A 437 14.66 -8.11 -12.92
C MET A 437 14.25 -7.57 -11.54
N ASP A 438 13.44 -8.33 -10.82
CA ASP A 438 12.73 -7.81 -9.63
C ASP A 438 13.26 -8.26 -8.27
N PRO A 439 13.66 -9.54 -8.06
CA PRO A 439 14.12 -9.99 -6.75
C PRO A 439 15.28 -9.15 -6.23
N LEU A 440 15.25 -8.86 -4.94
CA LEU A 440 16.24 -8.00 -4.26
C LEU A 440 17.66 -8.53 -4.42
N TRP A 441 17.83 -9.84 -4.25
CA TRP A 441 19.13 -10.51 -4.34
C TRP A 441 19.77 -10.42 -5.73
N ALA A 442 18.99 -10.08 -6.74
CA ALA A 442 19.46 -9.94 -8.11
C ALA A 442 19.70 -8.48 -8.53
N GLN A 443 19.51 -7.52 -7.61
CA GLN A 443 19.75 -6.13 -7.92
C GLN A 443 21.23 -5.80 -7.90
N PRO A 444 21.73 -4.99 -8.86
CA PRO A 444 23.15 -4.59 -8.90
C PRO A 444 23.64 -3.97 -7.59
N TYR A 445 22.83 -3.16 -6.93
CA TYR A 445 23.22 -2.49 -5.67
C TYR A 445 23.54 -3.49 -4.54
N LEU A 446 22.88 -4.66 -4.50
CA LEU A 446 23.14 -5.65 -3.45
C LEU A 446 24.42 -6.43 -3.72
N ALA A 447 24.77 -6.62 -4.99
CA ALA A 447 26.04 -7.25 -5.37
C ALA A 447 27.27 -6.42 -4.92
N GLU A 448 27.08 -5.12 -4.69
CA GLU A 448 28.08 -4.23 -4.08
C GLU A 448 28.22 -4.43 -2.56
N GLN A 449 27.34 -5.24 -1.95
CA GLN A 449 27.33 -5.58 -0.52
C GLN A 449 27.52 -7.10 -0.29
N PRO A 450 28.70 -7.67 -0.61
CA PRO A 450 28.90 -9.12 -0.67
C PRO A 450 28.70 -9.84 0.67
N ALA A 451 28.96 -9.17 1.79
CA ALA A 451 28.71 -9.74 3.12
C ALA A 451 27.21 -9.92 3.41
N MET A 452 26.39 -8.94 3.02
CA MET A 452 24.94 -9.01 3.16
C MET A 452 24.40 -10.12 2.24
N GLU A 453 24.78 -10.10 0.96
CA GLU A 453 24.38 -11.12 -0.01
C GLU A 453 24.74 -12.54 0.46
N ALA A 454 25.97 -12.76 0.91
CA ALA A 454 26.41 -14.04 1.46
C ALA A 454 25.58 -14.46 2.68
N GLY A 455 25.26 -13.52 3.59
CA GLY A 455 24.40 -13.78 4.75
C GLY A 455 23.00 -14.25 4.36
N LEU A 456 22.39 -13.62 3.36
CA LEU A 456 21.08 -14.00 2.82
C LEU A 456 21.12 -15.40 2.19
N LEU A 457 22.14 -15.68 1.37
CA LEU A 457 22.31 -16.99 0.74
C LEU A 457 22.54 -18.10 1.77
N LEU A 458 23.32 -17.83 2.82
CA LEU A 458 23.54 -18.78 3.92
C LEU A 458 22.26 -19.05 4.71
N ALA A 459 21.48 -18.01 5.04
CA ALA A 459 20.20 -18.17 5.73
C ALA A 459 19.20 -18.98 4.88
N ALA A 460 19.11 -18.66 3.58
CA ALA A 460 18.27 -19.40 2.64
C ALA A 460 18.69 -20.87 2.51
N GLY A 461 20.00 -21.12 2.35
CA GLY A 461 20.58 -22.46 2.25
C GLY A 461 20.38 -23.28 3.52
N ALA A 462 20.60 -22.68 4.70
CA ALA A 462 20.36 -23.32 6.00
C ALA A 462 18.88 -23.70 6.19
N GLY A 463 17.96 -22.80 5.84
CA GLY A 463 16.52 -23.08 5.84
C GLY A 463 16.16 -24.26 4.93
N ALA A 464 16.68 -24.27 3.69
CA ALA A 464 16.42 -25.33 2.74
C ALA A 464 16.96 -26.69 3.21
N VAL A 465 18.20 -26.75 3.67
CA VAL A 465 18.85 -27.97 4.16
C VAL A 465 18.10 -28.55 5.36
N THR A 466 17.72 -27.69 6.32
CA THR A 466 17.01 -28.12 7.54
C THR A 466 15.60 -28.61 7.23
N LEU A 467 14.91 -28.01 6.24
CA LEU A 467 13.64 -28.53 5.72
C LEU A 467 13.79 -29.90 5.05
N VAL A 468 14.89 -30.17 4.33
CA VAL A 468 15.16 -31.51 3.79
C VAL A 468 15.32 -32.53 4.91
N PHE A 469 16.04 -32.19 5.99
CA PHE A 469 16.19 -33.06 7.15
C PHE A 469 14.85 -33.29 7.88
N ALA A 470 14.04 -32.24 8.06
CA ALA A 470 12.69 -32.33 8.62
C ALA A 470 11.82 -33.29 7.79
N LEU A 471 11.80 -33.15 6.47
CA LEU A 471 11.05 -34.03 5.57
C LEU A 471 11.53 -35.48 5.65
N ARG A 472 12.85 -35.71 5.67
CA ARG A 472 13.44 -37.06 5.83
C ARG A 472 13.02 -37.71 7.14
N ARG A 473 13.02 -36.96 8.26
CA ARG A 473 12.56 -37.45 9.56
C ARG A 473 11.07 -37.80 9.53
N TRP A 474 10.25 -36.89 9.00
CA TRP A 474 8.80 -37.07 8.88
C TRP A 474 8.43 -38.29 8.02
N ARG A 475 9.12 -38.50 6.88
CA ARG A 475 8.93 -39.68 6.02
C ARG A 475 9.28 -40.99 6.73
N LYS A 476 10.27 -40.97 7.62
CA LYS A 476 10.66 -42.12 8.46
C LYS A 476 9.78 -42.30 9.70
N GLY A 477 8.68 -41.54 9.84
CA GLY A 477 7.80 -41.60 11.01
C GLY A 477 8.41 -41.02 12.30
N ARG A 478 9.52 -40.28 12.20
CA ARG A 478 10.20 -39.65 13.34
C ARG A 478 9.72 -38.21 13.51
N GLN A 479 9.82 -37.69 14.74
CA GLN A 479 9.49 -36.30 15.05
C GLN A 479 10.45 -35.32 14.33
N PRO A 480 9.93 -34.34 13.57
CA PRO A 480 10.75 -33.38 12.82
C PRO A 480 10.93 -32.02 13.52
N TRP A 481 10.38 -31.83 14.72
CA TRP A 481 10.19 -30.52 15.37
C TRP A 481 11.46 -29.69 15.55
N SER A 482 12.59 -30.30 15.92
CA SER A 482 13.85 -29.59 16.06
C SER A 482 14.33 -28.98 14.73
N TRP A 483 14.23 -29.75 13.64
CA TRP A 483 14.60 -29.28 12.31
C TRP A 483 13.66 -28.20 11.79
N LEU A 484 12.37 -28.31 12.09
CA LEU A 484 11.39 -27.28 11.77
C LEU A 484 11.66 -25.98 12.56
N GLY A 485 12.05 -26.09 13.83
CA GLY A 485 12.47 -24.94 14.64
C GLY A 485 13.68 -24.23 14.04
N ILE A 486 14.73 -24.97 13.66
CA ILE A 486 15.91 -24.37 13.00
C ILE A 486 15.53 -23.75 11.66
N SER A 487 14.69 -24.42 10.86
CA SER A 487 14.20 -23.88 9.58
C SER A 487 13.44 -22.55 9.78
N ALA A 488 12.60 -22.48 10.82
CA ALA A 488 11.86 -21.28 11.16
C ALA A 488 12.80 -20.13 11.55
N THR A 489 13.80 -20.39 12.39
CA THR A 489 14.82 -19.38 12.74
C THR A 489 15.57 -18.88 11.51
N ALA A 490 16.03 -19.78 10.64
CA ALA A 490 16.72 -19.41 9.40
C ALA A 490 15.82 -18.59 8.45
N THR A 491 14.52 -18.91 8.38
CA THR A 491 13.54 -18.18 7.58
C THR A 491 13.30 -16.77 8.13
N VAL A 492 13.21 -16.63 9.46
CA VAL A 492 13.07 -15.31 10.11
C VAL A 492 14.34 -14.48 9.91
N MET A 493 15.53 -15.08 10.03
CA MET A 493 16.80 -14.40 9.76
C MET A 493 16.89 -13.94 8.30
N LEU A 494 16.47 -14.78 7.35
CA LEU A 494 16.41 -14.39 5.94
C LEU A 494 15.45 -13.22 5.72
N ALA A 495 14.23 -13.28 6.28
CA ALA A 495 13.25 -12.20 6.14
C ALA A 495 13.76 -10.88 6.74
N ALA A 496 14.34 -10.91 7.94
CA ALA A 496 14.93 -9.73 8.57
C ALA A 496 16.11 -9.18 7.75
N GLY A 497 16.99 -10.06 7.26
CA GLY A 497 18.11 -9.66 6.40
C GLY A 497 17.64 -9.01 5.10
N LEU A 498 16.60 -9.56 4.45
CA LEU A 498 16.04 -9.00 3.21
C LEU A 498 15.45 -7.60 3.43
N VAL A 499 14.72 -7.41 4.53
CA VAL A 499 14.13 -6.11 4.88
C VAL A 499 15.25 -5.06 5.13
N LEU A 500 16.27 -5.42 5.91
CA LEU A 500 17.41 -4.52 6.17
C LEU A 500 18.20 -4.21 4.90
N ALA A 501 18.41 -5.22 4.04
CA ALA A 501 19.09 -5.03 2.76
C ALA A 501 18.30 -4.12 1.80
N ALA A 502 16.97 -4.15 1.87
CA ALA A 502 16.08 -3.34 1.03
C ALA A 502 15.90 -1.90 1.52
N GLY A 503 16.32 -1.56 2.74
CA GLY A 503 16.24 -0.20 3.28
C GLY A 503 16.95 0.84 2.41
N PRO A 504 18.24 0.64 2.05
CA PRO A 504 18.98 1.57 1.19
C PRO A 504 18.83 1.30 -0.32
N ASP A 505 17.88 0.45 -0.75
CA ASP A 505 17.70 0.11 -2.17
C ASP A 505 17.37 1.36 -3.02
N PRO A 506 18.18 1.67 -4.05
CA PRO A 506 17.99 2.87 -4.86
C PRO A 506 16.72 2.86 -5.73
N ARG A 507 16.02 1.73 -5.84
CA ARG A 507 14.72 1.67 -6.53
C ARG A 507 13.63 2.43 -5.77
N TRP A 508 13.84 2.77 -4.49
CA TRP A 508 13.00 3.70 -3.73
C TRP A 508 13.28 5.17 -4.04
N ASP A 509 14.44 5.45 -4.62
CA ASP A 509 14.86 6.83 -4.88
C ASP A 509 14.06 7.41 -6.04
N GLU A 510 13.64 8.65 -5.86
CA GLU A 510 13.00 9.44 -6.90
C GLU A 510 14.00 9.70 -8.04
N HIS A 511 13.65 9.34 -9.28
CA HIS A 511 14.57 9.51 -10.41
C HIS A 511 14.90 10.98 -10.75
N SER A 512 13.99 11.90 -10.42
CA SER A 512 14.06 13.32 -10.76
C SER A 512 14.74 14.19 -9.70
N ALA A 513 15.24 13.59 -8.61
CA ALA A 513 15.86 14.31 -7.50
C ALA A 513 17.16 13.66 -7.05
N VAL A 514 18.00 14.45 -6.39
CA VAL A 514 19.15 13.93 -5.64
C VAL A 514 18.63 13.23 -4.39
N ARG A 515 19.00 11.97 -4.21
CA ARG A 515 18.54 11.13 -3.10
C ARG A 515 18.85 11.75 -1.75
N GLU A 516 20.09 12.23 -1.61
CA GLU A 516 20.63 12.81 -0.38
C GLU A 516 19.83 14.06 0.03
N ASP A 517 19.36 14.86 -0.93
CA ASP A 517 18.55 16.06 -0.66
C ASP A 517 17.19 15.67 -0.04
N ASN A 518 16.53 14.64 -0.59
CA ASN A 518 15.24 14.16 -0.09
C ASN A 518 15.38 13.53 1.31
N ALA A 519 16.44 12.77 1.56
CA ALA A 519 16.73 12.19 2.87
C ALA A 519 17.06 13.27 3.91
N ALA A 520 17.91 14.24 3.55
CA ALA A 520 18.26 15.35 4.44
C ALA A 520 17.06 16.26 4.75
N LEU A 521 16.14 16.46 3.80
CA LEU A 521 14.89 17.16 4.04
C LEU A 521 13.99 16.40 5.03
N LEU A 522 13.88 15.08 4.86
CA LEU A 522 13.15 14.23 5.80
C LEU A 522 13.74 14.36 7.21
N GLU A 523 15.05 14.19 7.36
CA GLU A 523 15.76 14.34 8.65
C GLU A 523 15.59 15.74 9.26
N LEU A 524 15.65 16.79 8.44
CA LEU A 524 15.42 18.16 8.89
C LEU A 524 14.01 18.31 9.47
N VAL A 525 13.00 17.83 8.75
CA VAL A 525 11.60 17.92 9.21
C VAL A 525 11.42 17.06 10.46
N GLU A 526 11.90 15.82 10.47
CA GLU A 526 11.78 14.92 11.62
C GLU A 526 12.36 15.53 12.91
N SER A 527 13.53 16.17 12.82
CA SER A 527 14.18 16.79 13.97
C SER A 527 13.44 18.02 14.52
N GLN A 528 12.51 18.60 13.76
CA GLN A 528 11.85 19.87 14.08
C GLN A 528 10.32 19.84 14.01
N ALA A 529 9.75 18.69 13.61
CA ALA A 529 8.32 18.48 13.48
C ALA A 529 7.63 18.56 14.85
N ARG A 530 6.43 19.12 14.85
CA ARG A 530 5.57 19.25 16.02
C ARG A 530 4.22 18.63 15.74
N ALA A 531 3.50 18.29 16.81
CA ALA A 531 2.11 17.88 16.69
C ALA A 531 1.30 18.99 15.99
N GLY A 532 0.55 18.63 14.94
CA GLY A 532 -0.20 19.58 14.13
C GLY A 532 0.57 20.15 12.93
N ASP A 533 1.79 19.67 12.67
CA ASP A 533 2.50 19.95 11.42
C ASP A 533 1.99 19.05 10.27
N LEU A 534 2.05 19.58 9.05
CA LEU A 534 1.91 18.84 7.81
C LEU A 534 3.11 19.12 6.91
N VAL A 535 3.59 18.11 6.19
CA VAL A 535 4.54 18.33 5.08
C VAL A 535 3.81 18.35 3.76
N LEU A 536 3.95 19.43 3.01
CA LEU A 536 3.38 19.59 1.68
C LEU A 536 4.49 19.37 0.65
N LEU A 537 4.54 18.17 0.08
CA LEU A 537 5.47 17.81 -1.00
C LEU A 537 4.90 18.37 -2.30
N ASP A 538 5.53 19.40 -2.83
CA ASP A 538 5.12 20.01 -4.08
C ASP A 538 5.78 19.28 -5.25
N LEU A 539 4.94 18.60 -6.03
CA LEU A 539 5.30 17.70 -7.12
C LEU A 539 5.10 18.44 -8.45
N VAL A 540 6.18 18.67 -9.17
CA VAL A 540 6.16 19.33 -10.48
C VAL A 540 5.85 18.32 -11.60
N ASP A 541 5.51 18.83 -12.78
CA ASP A 541 5.36 17.97 -13.95
C ASP A 541 6.70 17.31 -14.29
N GLY A 542 6.69 15.97 -14.38
CA GLY A 542 7.89 15.16 -14.55
C GLY A 542 8.48 14.56 -13.27
N SER A 543 7.99 14.97 -12.08
CA SER A 543 8.38 14.31 -10.82
C SER A 543 7.94 12.85 -10.78
N ASP A 544 8.77 11.97 -10.21
CA ASP A 544 8.40 10.59 -9.88
C ASP A 544 7.57 10.56 -8.57
N ALA A 545 6.33 11.04 -8.67
CA ALA A 545 5.42 11.20 -7.54
C ALA A 545 5.22 9.92 -6.68
N PRO A 546 5.03 8.71 -7.26
CA PRO A 546 4.95 7.48 -6.48
C PRO A 546 6.17 7.23 -5.59
N ARG A 547 7.39 7.49 -6.09
CA ARG A 547 8.62 7.27 -5.32
C ARG A 547 8.88 8.38 -4.30
N ARG A 548 8.67 9.64 -4.69
CA ARG A 548 8.86 10.77 -3.77
C ARG A 548 7.94 10.66 -2.55
N THR A 549 6.66 10.37 -2.77
CA THR A 549 5.72 10.09 -1.66
C THR A 549 5.99 8.73 -1.00
N GLY A 550 6.47 7.75 -1.76
CA GLY A 550 6.88 6.44 -1.27
C GLY A 550 8.00 6.49 -0.23
N LEU A 551 8.97 7.40 -0.37
CA LEU A 551 10.00 7.63 0.63
C LEU A 551 9.39 8.01 1.98
N TRP A 552 8.43 8.93 1.99
CA TRP A 552 7.73 9.37 3.20
C TRP A 552 6.84 8.27 3.77
N LEU A 553 6.06 7.61 2.92
CA LEU A 553 5.26 6.44 3.29
C LEU A 553 6.12 5.36 3.97
N ASN A 554 7.36 5.21 3.51
CA ASN A 554 8.24 4.15 3.95
C ASN A 554 9.09 4.50 5.19
N GLN A 555 9.73 5.67 5.18
CA GLN A 555 10.78 6.02 6.13
C GLN A 555 10.37 7.12 7.11
N ALA A 556 9.46 8.03 6.74
CA ALA A 556 9.03 9.06 7.67
C ALA A 556 8.39 8.41 8.92
N PRO A 557 8.61 8.95 10.13
CA PRO A 557 7.80 8.66 11.29
C PRO A 557 6.31 8.88 10.98
N LEU A 558 5.45 8.57 11.95
CA LEU A 558 4.02 8.89 11.85
C LEU A 558 3.80 10.42 11.89
N GLN A 559 4.12 11.06 10.76
CA GLN A 559 4.07 12.48 10.46
C GLN A 559 3.18 12.66 9.22
N PRO A 560 2.11 13.45 9.29
CA PRO A 560 1.27 13.73 8.14
C PRO A 560 2.04 14.43 7.02
N TYR A 561 1.82 13.99 5.78
CA TYR A 561 2.31 14.64 4.57
C TYR A 561 1.27 14.60 3.44
N LEU A 562 1.47 15.45 2.44
CA LEU A 562 0.63 15.58 1.27
C LEU A 562 1.48 15.58 0.00
N GLY A 563 1.29 14.61 -0.90
CA GLY A 563 1.88 14.63 -2.24
C GLY A 563 1.02 15.47 -3.20
N TRP A 564 1.26 16.78 -3.23
CA TRP A 564 0.50 17.74 -4.03
C TRP A 564 1.06 17.85 -5.44
N ARG A 565 0.28 17.49 -6.47
CA ARG A 565 0.68 17.84 -7.83
C ARG A 565 0.39 19.31 -8.07
N ARG A 566 1.45 20.09 -8.30
CA ARG A 566 1.38 21.53 -8.57
C ARG A 566 0.35 21.83 -9.67
N LYS A 567 -0.52 22.81 -9.42
CA LYS A 567 -1.57 23.24 -10.37
C LYS A 567 -1.11 24.48 -11.12
N ALA A 568 -1.57 24.64 -12.36
CA ALA A 568 -1.32 25.87 -13.12
C ALA A 568 -1.97 27.09 -12.48
N GLU A 569 -3.13 26.91 -11.85
CA GLU A 569 -3.88 27.94 -11.13
C GLU A 569 -4.38 27.38 -9.80
N MET A 570 -4.30 28.19 -8.76
CA MET A 570 -4.74 27.83 -7.41
C MET A 570 -6.02 28.55 -7.00
N ASP A 571 -6.50 29.51 -7.79
CA ASP A 571 -7.75 30.19 -7.51
C ASP A 571 -8.93 29.23 -7.89
N GLY A 572 -9.97 29.18 -7.05
CA GLY A 572 -11.08 28.23 -7.20
C GLY A 572 -10.81 26.86 -6.55
N ALA A 573 -11.26 25.78 -7.21
CA ALA A 573 -11.39 24.45 -6.60
C ALA A 573 -10.09 23.84 -6.05
N ALA A 574 -8.93 24.15 -6.67
CA ALA A 574 -7.64 23.68 -6.20
C ALA A 574 -7.25 24.31 -4.86
N GLY A 575 -7.38 25.64 -4.74
CA GLY A 575 -7.13 26.38 -3.51
C GLY A 575 -8.14 26.03 -2.41
N GLU A 576 -9.42 25.90 -2.74
CA GLU A 576 -10.46 25.47 -1.79
C GLU A 576 -10.17 24.08 -1.23
N ARG A 577 -9.75 23.13 -2.09
CA ARG A 577 -9.36 21.79 -1.66
C ARG A 577 -8.12 21.81 -0.77
N LEU A 578 -7.08 22.55 -1.17
CA LEU A 578 -5.88 22.66 -0.36
C LEU A 578 -6.21 23.29 1.00
N GLN A 579 -6.98 24.38 1.03
CA GLN A 579 -7.44 25.03 2.26
C GLN A 579 -8.19 24.05 3.18
N LEU A 580 -9.12 23.27 2.62
CA LEU A 580 -9.85 22.24 3.35
C LEU A 580 -8.92 21.21 3.99
N TRP A 581 -7.92 20.73 3.24
CA TRP A 581 -6.98 19.73 3.74
C TRP A 581 -5.95 20.30 4.71
N LEU A 582 -5.66 21.59 4.66
CA LEU A 582 -4.79 22.28 5.60
C LEU A 582 -5.50 22.62 6.92
N ALA A 583 -6.84 22.69 6.94
CA ALA A 583 -7.62 23.13 8.11
C ALA A 583 -7.33 22.39 9.44
N PRO A 584 -7.02 21.07 9.47
CA PRO A 584 -6.69 20.37 10.71
C PRO A 584 -5.31 20.73 11.29
N TYR A 585 -4.46 21.38 10.50
CA TYR A 585 -3.05 21.62 10.81
C TYR A 585 -2.81 23.06 11.29
N ARG A 586 -1.64 23.28 11.89
CA ARG A 586 -1.22 24.59 12.41
C ARG A 586 -0.01 25.15 11.70
N ARG A 587 0.87 24.27 11.20
CA ARG A 587 2.06 24.63 10.45
C ARG A 587 2.23 23.69 9.26
N VAL A 588 2.71 24.24 8.16
CA VAL A 588 2.98 23.50 6.92
C VAL A 588 4.44 23.69 6.54
N TRP A 589 5.11 22.58 6.23
CA TRP A 589 6.42 22.58 5.60
C TRP A 589 6.23 22.38 4.10
N LEU A 590 6.35 23.43 3.32
CA LEU A 590 6.29 23.35 1.87
C LEU A 590 7.66 22.93 1.35
N ALA A 591 7.73 21.75 0.71
CA ALA A 591 8.93 21.19 0.11
C ALA A 591 8.88 21.32 -1.42
N LEU A 592 9.72 22.19 -1.96
CA LEU A 592 9.79 22.57 -3.36
C LEU A 592 11.00 21.94 -4.03
N GLN A 593 10.79 21.31 -5.18
CA GLN A 593 11.85 20.70 -5.98
C GLN A 593 12.33 21.69 -7.04
N ALA A 594 13.61 22.05 -7.01
CA ALA A 594 14.28 22.87 -8.03
C ALA A 594 13.48 24.11 -8.46
N THR A 595 12.81 24.77 -7.50
CA THR A 595 11.97 25.94 -7.76
C THR A 595 12.52 27.13 -7.00
N ASP A 596 12.99 28.13 -7.75
CA ASP A 596 13.57 29.34 -7.19
C ASP A 596 12.54 30.17 -6.43
N GLU A 597 13.03 31.03 -5.55
CA GLU A 597 12.18 31.98 -4.84
C GLU A 597 11.57 32.99 -5.82
N GLY A 598 10.25 33.21 -5.71
CA GLY A 598 9.54 34.15 -6.57
C GLY A 598 9.24 33.63 -7.98
N ASP A 599 9.58 32.38 -8.29
CA ASP A 599 9.28 31.78 -9.59
C ASP A 599 7.76 31.87 -9.90
N PRO A 600 7.35 32.47 -11.04
CA PRO A 600 5.98 32.48 -11.51
C PRO A 600 5.36 31.09 -11.70
N ALA A 601 6.14 30.02 -11.79
CA ALA A 601 5.64 28.66 -11.78
C ALA A 601 5.31 28.14 -10.36
N SER A 602 5.78 28.77 -9.27
CA SER A 602 5.54 28.36 -7.88
C SER A 602 4.14 28.75 -7.37
N THR A 603 3.10 28.23 -8.03
CA THR A 603 1.69 28.59 -7.79
C THR A 603 1.21 28.21 -6.38
N THR A 604 1.59 27.03 -5.88
CA THR A 604 1.29 26.55 -4.53
C THR A 604 1.87 27.50 -3.47
N GLU A 605 3.14 27.89 -3.62
CA GLU A 605 3.83 28.81 -2.71
C GLU A 605 3.19 30.20 -2.73
N ARG A 606 2.91 30.75 -3.91
CA ARG A 606 2.23 32.06 -4.02
C ARG A 606 0.85 32.03 -3.39
N TRP A 607 0.12 30.93 -3.52
CA TRP A 607 -1.16 30.77 -2.86
C TRP A 607 -1.00 30.74 -1.33
N LEU A 608 -0.01 30.00 -0.81
CA LEU A 608 0.31 29.98 0.63
C LEU A 608 0.76 31.34 1.15
N ASN A 609 1.56 32.09 0.39
CA ASN A 609 1.96 33.46 0.75
C ASN A 609 0.74 34.40 0.91
N ARG A 610 -0.37 34.14 0.21
CA ARG A 610 -1.62 34.92 0.36
C ARG A 610 -2.48 34.43 1.54
N HIS A 611 -2.49 33.13 1.81
CA HIS A 611 -3.45 32.50 2.74
C HIS A 611 -2.86 32.10 4.10
N ALA A 612 -1.53 32.10 4.23
CA ALA A 612 -0.79 31.72 5.42
C ALA A 612 0.33 32.74 5.71
N TYR A 613 1.13 32.47 6.73
CA TYR A 613 2.19 33.36 7.20
C TYR A 613 3.55 32.70 6.96
N ALA A 614 4.33 33.26 6.04
CA ALA A 614 5.61 32.70 5.62
C ALA A 614 6.66 32.85 6.73
N GLY A 615 7.32 31.76 7.06
CA GLY A 615 8.30 31.67 8.12
C GLY A 615 9.70 31.39 7.60
N ARG A 616 10.44 30.56 8.35
CA ARG A 616 11.80 30.18 7.99
C ARG A 616 11.82 29.43 6.65
N ARG A 617 12.84 29.69 5.87
CA ARG A 617 13.10 29.07 4.57
C ARG A 617 14.58 28.75 4.42
N GLY A 618 14.89 27.76 3.60
CA GLY A 618 16.26 27.33 3.37
C GLY A 618 16.38 26.38 2.19
N TRP A 619 17.62 26.07 1.85
CA TRP A 619 17.98 25.16 0.77
C TRP A 619 18.73 23.95 1.32
N ILE A 620 18.41 22.78 0.78
CA ILE A 620 19.14 21.53 0.96
C ILE A 620 19.45 21.02 -0.44
N GLY A 621 20.68 21.25 -0.91
CA GLY A 621 21.05 20.97 -2.30
C GLY A 621 20.11 21.68 -3.28
N SER A 622 19.35 20.88 -4.03
CA SER A 622 18.35 21.32 -5.03
C SER A 622 16.93 21.49 -4.48
N GLN A 623 16.68 21.10 -3.22
CA GLN A 623 15.38 21.22 -2.57
C GLN A 623 15.31 22.52 -1.77
N ARG A 624 14.22 23.26 -1.92
CA ARG A 624 13.91 24.42 -1.09
C ARG A 624 12.76 24.08 -0.16
N TYR A 625 12.85 24.50 1.09
CA TYR A 625 11.72 24.41 2.01
C TYR A 625 11.30 25.79 2.50
N VAL A 626 10.01 25.93 2.76
CA VAL A 626 9.42 27.12 3.40
C VAL A 626 8.43 26.67 4.46
N GLU A 627 8.59 27.17 5.68
CA GLU A 627 7.61 26.98 6.75
C GLU A 627 6.48 28.00 6.62
N TYR A 628 5.25 27.56 6.86
CA TYR A 628 4.08 28.43 6.92
C TYR A 628 3.32 28.18 8.22
N LEU A 629 3.02 29.24 8.97
CA LEU A 629 1.99 29.17 10.00
C LEU A 629 0.62 29.39 9.38
N LEU A 630 -0.30 28.46 9.62
CA LEU A 630 -1.69 28.58 9.15
C LEU A 630 -2.47 29.55 10.04
N PRO A 631 -3.47 30.27 9.51
CA PRO A 631 -4.24 31.26 10.28
C PRO A 631 -4.76 30.71 11.62
N ALA A 632 -4.64 31.51 12.68
CA ALA A 632 -5.12 31.12 14.00
C ALA A 632 -6.66 31.11 14.02
N ALA A 633 -7.25 30.03 14.53
CA ALA A 633 -8.67 30.01 14.80
C ALA A 633 -8.92 30.76 16.12
N GLN A 634 -9.53 31.93 16.07
CA GLN A 634 -10.04 32.67 17.24
C GLN A 634 -8.96 33.18 18.21
N SER A 635 -7.94 33.87 17.71
CA SER A 635 -6.98 34.60 18.56
C SER A 635 -7.12 36.10 18.36
N ALA A 636 -7.10 36.86 19.46
CA ALA A 636 -7.14 38.32 19.40
C ALA A 636 -5.83 38.82 18.76
N ALA A 637 -5.97 39.66 17.74
CA ALA A 637 -4.83 40.33 17.13
C ALA A 637 -4.53 41.63 17.89
N TYR A 638 -3.28 41.80 18.30
CA TYR A 638 -2.77 43.09 18.74
C TYR A 638 -2.40 43.91 17.49
N ALA A 639 -3.10 45.01 17.24
CA ALA A 639 -2.84 45.85 16.08
C ALA A 639 -2.49 47.28 16.50
N GLN A 640 -1.54 47.90 15.79
CA GLN A 640 -1.22 49.31 15.92
C GLN A 640 -1.19 50.00 14.56
N GLU A 641 -1.71 51.22 14.55
CA GLU A 641 -1.66 52.13 13.41
C GLU A 641 -0.41 53.03 13.51
N GLY A 642 0.19 53.29 12.36
CA GLY A 642 1.39 54.09 12.16
C GLY A 642 1.09 55.59 11.97
N PRO A 643 1.96 56.31 11.25
CA PRO A 643 3.13 55.81 10.53
C PRO A 643 4.31 55.49 11.46
N PHE A 644 5.00 54.38 11.19
CA PHE A 644 6.33 54.07 11.74
C PHE A 644 7.36 54.29 10.63
N THR A 645 8.26 55.26 10.81
CA THR A 645 9.20 55.67 9.75
C THR A 645 10.59 55.12 10.05
N PHE A 646 11.12 54.29 9.15
CA PHE A 646 12.44 53.66 9.24
C PHE A 646 13.45 54.43 8.38
N GLY A 647 13.89 55.60 8.87
CA GLY A 647 14.69 56.55 8.09
C GLY A 647 14.09 56.80 6.70
N ASP A 648 14.93 56.81 5.67
CA ASP A 648 14.49 56.89 4.27
C ASP A 648 14.18 55.50 3.67
N ALA A 649 14.40 54.41 4.42
CA ALA A 649 14.35 53.05 3.91
C ALA A 649 12.94 52.51 3.72
N ALA A 650 12.03 52.76 4.67
CA ALA A 650 10.65 52.31 4.59
C ALA A 650 9.73 53.09 5.54
N GLN A 651 8.43 53.09 5.25
CA GLN A 651 7.38 53.57 6.16
C GLN A 651 6.31 52.49 6.31
N LEU A 652 6.10 52.05 7.55
CA LEU A 652 5.08 51.08 7.91
C LEU A 652 3.80 51.83 8.34
N ALA A 653 2.69 51.50 7.69
CA ALA A 653 1.37 52.06 7.92
C ALA A 653 0.70 51.42 9.13
N ARG A 654 0.80 50.10 9.26
CA ARG A 654 0.12 49.31 10.28
C ARG A 654 0.87 48.00 10.51
N TYR A 655 0.79 47.49 11.74
CA TYR A 655 1.10 46.08 11.99
C TYR A 655 0.03 45.42 12.85
N ALA A 656 -0.12 44.10 12.69
CA ALA A 656 -0.92 43.27 13.55
C ALA A 656 -0.15 42.01 13.95
N VAL A 657 -0.23 41.61 15.21
CA VAL A 657 0.38 40.40 15.75
C VAL A 657 -0.69 39.53 16.38
N THR A 658 -0.74 38.27 15.96
CA THR A 658 -1.57 37.24 16.57
C THR A 658 -0.69 36.12 17.07
N ALA A 659 -0.78 35.78 18.35
CA ALA A 659 0.02 34.73 18.97
C ALA A 659 -0.86 33.57 19.43
N ASP A 660 -0.41 32.34 19.18
CA ASP A 660 -1.01 31.12 19.71
C ASP A 660 0.07 30.08 20.05
N ALA A 661 -0.35 28.85 20.36
CA ALA A 661 0.56 27.76 20.68
C ALA A 661 1.47 27.32 19.52
N ALA A 662 1.19 27.73 18.27
CA ALA A 662 2.01 27.42 17.10
C ALA A 662 3.08 28.49 16.83
N GLY A 663 2.84 29.73 17.27
CA GLY A 663 3.80 30.83 17.17
C GLY A 663 3.13 32.19 16.95
N PHE A 664 3.90 33.12 16.37
CA PHE A 664 3.46 34.49 16.09
C PHE A 664 3.17 34.67 14.61
N ARG A 665 2.01 35.26 14.30
CA ARG A 665 1.56 35.65 12.96
C ARG A 665 1.52 37.15 12.89
N ILE A 666 2.26 37.72 11.95
CA ILE A 666 2.53 39.15 11.89
C ILE A 666 2.13 39.64 10.51
N ASP A 667 1.16 40.54 10.45
CA ASP A 667 0.81 41.27 9.25
C ASP A 667 1.48 42.64 9.30
N LEU A 668 2.19 43.01 8.23
CA LEU A 668 2.83 44.31 8.05
C LEU A 668 2.23 44.98 6.81
N GLU A 669 1.78 46.22 6.95
CA GLU A 669 1.29 47.04 5.83
C GLU A 669 2.20 48.26 5.67
N TRP A 670 2.77 48.44 4.49
CA TRP A 670 3.74 49.49 4.18
C TRP A 670 3.12 50.56 3.28
N ASN A 671 3.49 51.82 3.53
CA ASN A 671 3.15 52.95 2.67
C ASN A 671 4.21 53.18 1.59
N ALA A 672 5.48 53.00 1.94
CA ALA A 672 6.62 53.28 1.07
C ALA A 672 7.80 52.39 1.46
N VAL A 673 8.56 51.90 0.47
CA VAL A 673 9.69 50.99 0.66
C VAL A 673 10.75 51.27 -0.42
N LEU A 674 12.02 51.40 -0.04
CA LEU A 674 13.12 51.41 -1.00
C LEU A 674 13.39 50.00 -1.55
N PRO A 675 13.74 49.84 -2.84
CA PRO A 675 14.06 48.52 -3.41
C PRO A 675 15.19 47.77 -2.69
N SER A 676 16.13 48.52 -2.10
CA SER A 676 17.24 47.98 -1.31
C SER A 676 16.88 47.69 0.14
N ALA A 677 15.70 48.06 0.62
CA ALA A 677 15.28 47.79 1.99
C ALA A 677 15.03 46.30 2.19
N ARG A 678 15.42 45.81 3.36
CA ARG A 678 15.15 44.46 3.86
C ARG A 678 14.61 44.58 5.27
N PHE A 679 13.81 43.62 5.68
CA PHE A 679 13.36 43.53 7.06
C PHE A 679 13.89 42.27 7.74
N SER A 680 13.99 42.32 9.05
CA SER A 680 14.19 41.18 9.93
C SER A 680 13.16 41.22 11.05
N VAL A 681 12.32 40.21 11.14
CA VAL A 681 11.43 40.00 12.29
C VAL A 681 12.06 38.96 13.19
N GLN A 682 12.33 39.35 14.44
CA GLN A 682 13.09 38.56 15.40
C GLN A 682 12.25 38.30 16.64
N ALA A 683 12.19 37.03 17.07
CA ALA A 683 11.76 36.65 18.40
C ALA A 683 12.98 36.57 19.30
N LEU A 684 12.99 37.34 20.38
CA LEU A 684 14.05 37.39 21.38
C LEU A 684 13.59 36.78 22.68
N ASP A 685 14.48 36.14 23.42
CA ASP A 685 14.19 35.68 24.78
C ASP A 685 14.22 36.85 25.80
N ALA A 686 13.94 36.54 27.07
CA ALA A 686 13.97 37.54 28.15
C ALA A 686 15.36 38.17 28.39
N ALA A 687 16.44 37.53 27.92
CA ALA A 687 17.81 38.05 27.97
C ALA A 687 18.21 38.83 26.70
N GLY A 688 17.32 38.91 25.70
CA GLY A 688 17.58 39.56 24.42
C GLY A 688 18.30 38.67 23.40
N THR A 689 18.41 37.36 23.66
CA THR A 689 19.03 36.39 22.74
C THR A 689 18.05 36.00 21.63
N LEU A 690 18.55 35.85 20.40
CA LEU A 690 17.71 35.46 19.25
C LEU A 690 17.21 34.01 19.39
N VAL A 691 15.89 33.83 19.35
CA VAL A 691 15.20 32.53 19.38
C VAL A 691 14.79 32.09 17.98
N ALA A 692 14.21 33.00 17.20
CA ALA A 692 13.80 32.76 15.83
C ALA A 692 13.85 34.05 15.02
N GLN A 693 14.05 33.93 13.72
CA GLN A 693 14.14 35.06 12.80
C GLN A 693 13.50 34.72 11.45
N VAL A 694 12.89 35.71 10.83
CA VAL A 694 12.49 35.69 9.42
C VAL A 694 12.95 36.98 8.78
N ASP A 695 13.70 36.84 7.68
CA ASP A 695 14.14 37.96 6.85
C ASP A 695 13.37 38.00 5.54
N GLY A 696 13.17 39.21 5.01
CA GLY A 696 12.43 39.39 3.77
C GLY A 696 12.63 40.75 3.12
N VAL A 697 12.00 40.90 1.96
CA VAL A 697 11.92 42.18 1.23
C VAL A 697 10.54 42.76 1.52
N PRO A 698 10.43 44.01 2.01
CA PRO A 698 9.12 44.57 2.33
C PRO A 698 8.26 44.72 1.08
N GLY A 699 7.00 44.29 1.16
CA GLY A 699 6.04 44.31 0.05
C GLY A 699 6.32 43.29 -1.06
N SER A 700 6.99 42.18 -0.74
CA SER A 700 7.34 41.14 -1.73
C SER A 700 6.18 40.18 -2.06
N THR A 701 5.10 40.22 -1.28
CA THR A 701 3.92 39.39 -1.48
C THR A 701 3.05 39.90 -2.63
N PRO A 702 2.53 39.03 -3.53
CA PRO A 702 1.64 39.47 -4.61
C PRO A 702 0.33 40.05 -4.06
N GLY A 703 0.03 41.33 -4.35
CA GLY A 703 -1.24 41.97 -3.99
C GLY A 703 -1.16 43.35 -3.31
N GLY A 704 0.04 43.87 -3.03
CA GLY A 704 0.24 45.21 -2.47
C GLY A 704 1.53 45.31 -1.66
N LEU A 705 1.75 46.47 -1.03
CA LEU A 705 2.84 46.69 -0.08
C LEU A 705 2.50 46.08 1.29
N SER A 706 2.30 44.77 1.37
CA SER A 706 2.05 44.07 2.64
C SER A 706 2.82 42.75 2.72
N ASP A 707 3.14 42.31 3.93
CA ASP A 707 3.83 41.05 4.22
C ASP A 707 3.13 40.29 5.36
N ARG A 708 3.09 38.96 5.23
CA ARG A 708 2.52 38.04 6.24
C ARG A 708 3.60 37.08 6.74
N ILE A 709 4.02 37.26 7.99
CA ILE A 709 5.21 36.64 8.55
C ILE A 709 4.85 35.69 9.70
N GLY A 710 5.41 34.49 9.68
CA GLY A 710 5.16 33.43 10.66
C GLY A 710 6.42 33.07 11.44
N LEU A 711 6.44 33.32 12.74
CA LEU A 711 7.52 32.89 13.63
C LEU A 711 7.08 31.68 14.45
N ALA A 712 7.58 30.48 14.10
CA ALA A 712 7.29 29.22 14.79
C ALA A 712 8.04 29.08 16.15
N ALA A 713 8.13 30.16 16.93
CA ALA A 713 8.70 30.17 18.28
C ALA A 713 7.59 30.15 19.33
N THR A 714 7.59 29.15 20.21
CA THR A 714 6.45 28.87 21.11
C THR A 714 6.80 28.95 22.60
N SER A 715 8.08 28.95 22.94
CA SER A 715 8.56 29.03 24.33
C SER A 715 9.75 29.98 24.45
N GLY A 716 9.89 30.60 25.62
CA GLY A 716 11.04 31.44 25.96
C GLY A 716 11.10 32.79 25.25
N VAL A 717 10.13 33.15 24.41
CA VAL A 717 10.10 34.47 23.74
C VAL A 717 9.70 35.54 24.76
N GLY A 718 10.56 36.53 24.99
CA GLY A 718 10.30 37.73 25.77
C GLY A 718 9.76 38.88 24.92
N ALA A 719 10.25 39.04 23.69
CA ALA A 719 9.83 40.11 22.78
C ALA A 719 9.86 39.67 21.31
N VAL A 720 9.00 40.29 20.49
CA VAL A 720 9.04 40.19 19.04
C VAL A 720 9.29 41.59 18.47
N ILE A 721 10.33 41.71 17.65
CA ILE A 721 10.79 43.00 17.11
C ILE A 721 10.88 42.97 15.59
N LEU A 722 10.79 44.15 14.99
CA LEU A 722 10.98 44.42 13.56
C LEU A 722 12.16 45.38 13.38
N LYS A 723 13.13 44.97 12.56
CA LYS A 723 14.23 45.80 12.05
C LYS A 723 14.09 45.98 10.56
N VAL A 724 14.44 47.16 10.06
CA VAL A 724 14.61 47.43 8.63
C VAL A 724 16.07 47.81 8.40
N TYR A 725 16.69 47.27 7.36
CA TYR A 725 18.08 47.54 7.02
C TYR A 725 18.29 47.66 5.51
N LEU A 726 19.39 48.26 5.09
CA LEU A 726 19.76 48.39 3.68
C LEU A 726 20.57 47.16 3.22
N ALA A 727 20.17 46.55 2.11
CA ALA A 727 20.81 45.35 1.58
C ALA A 727 22.28 45.55 1.16
N ALA A 728 22.67 46.78 0.84
CA ALA A 728 23.99 47.10 0.29
C ALA A 728 25.11 47.01 1.34
N ASP A 729 24.82 47.43 2.57
CA ASP A 729 25.81 47.58 3.65
C ASP A 729 25.37 46.99 4.99
N GLY A 730 24.11 46.52 5.11
CA GLY A 730 23.55 45.97 6.34
C GLY A 730 23.19 47.03 7.39
N THR A 731 23.24 48.33 7.05
CA THR A 731 22.96 49.41 7.99
C THR A 731 21.49 49.35 8.43
N VAL A 732 21.26 49.28 9.75
CA VAL A 732 19.91 49.28 10.34
C VAL A 732 19.33 50.69 10.31
N ALA A 733 18.15 50.82 9.71
CA ALA A 733 17.44 52.09 9.63
C ALA A 733 16.73 52.37 10.97
N PRO A 734 16.98 53.53 11.61
CA PRO A 734 16.32 53.89 12.86
C PRO A 734 14.82 54.09 12.66
N VAL A 735 14.01 53.65 13.61
CA VAL A 735 12.55 53.79 13.58
C VAL A 735 12.05 54.89 14.52
N VAL A 736 11.09 55.68 14.03
CA VAL A 736 10.34 56.68 14.78
C VAL A 736 8.85 56.34 14.70
N GLY A 737 8.19 56.24 15.86
CA GLY A 737 6.76 55.95 15.96
C GLY A 737 5.84 57.17 15.72
N PRO A 738 4.51 56.99 15.71
CA PRO A 738 3.53 57.99 15.30
C PRO A 738 3.56 59.31 16.08
N GLY A 739 4.03 59.27 17.34
CA GLY A 739 4.13 60.43 18.23
C GLY A 739 5.41 61.25 18.13
N GLY A 740 6.34 60.93 17.20
CA GLY A 740 7.55 61.74 16.96
C GLY A 740 8.64 61.65 18.05
N GLY A 741 8.79 60.49 18.69
CA GLY A 741 9.78 60.24 19.75
C GLY A 741 11.22 60.05 19.26
N ALA A 742 12.12 59.69 20.20
CA ALA A 742 13.51 59.35 19.87
C ALA A 742 13.59 58.16 18.91
N ALA A 743 14.48 58.27 17.93
CA ALA A 743 14.82 57.20 17.02
C ALA A 743 15.42 56.00 17.79
N VAL A 744 14.88 54.80 17.55
CA VAL A 744 15.36 53.54 18.14
C VAL A 744 15.77 52.56 17.04
N GLU A 745 16.57 51.55 17.36
CA GLU A 745 17.11 50.61 16.36
C GLU A 745 16.10 49.57 15.87
N TYR A 746 14.97 49.38 16.56
CA TYR A 746 13.94 48.40 16.21
C TYR A 746 12.56 48.80 16.73
N LEU A 747 11.52 48.29 16.05
CA LEU A 747 10.13 48.42 16.49
C LEU A 747 9.72 47.18 17.30
N SER A 748 9.25 47.36 18.54
CA SER A 748 8.71 46.27 19.35
C SER A 748 7.26 45.97 18.94
N LEU A 749 7.02 44.82 18.33
CA LEU A 749 5.70 44.42 17.84
C LEU A 749 4.84 43.81 18.95
N ALA A 750 5.43 43.01 19.84
CA ALA A 750 4.74 42.37 20.97
C ALA A 750 5.71 41.95 22.08
N VAL A 751 5.22 41.88 23.33
CA VAL A 751 5.95 41.37 24.51
C VAL A 751 5.16 40.20 25.09
N ALA A 752 5.83 39.11 25.48
CA ALA A 752 5.15 37.96 26.07
C ALA A 752 4.54 38.34 27.42
N GLY A 753 3.20 38.38 27.49
CA GLY A 753 2.43 38.83 28.66
C GLY A 753 1.35 39.86 28.35
N ALA A 754 1.30 40.40 27.13
CA ALA A 754 0.14 41.14 26.62
C ALA A 754 -1.01 40.16 26.33
N LYS A 755 -1.71 39.75 27.38
CA LYS A 755 -3.04 39.13 27.28
C LYS A 755 -4.10 40.19 27.04
#